data_AF-A0A420VP91-F1
#
_entry.id   AF-A0A420VP91-F1
#
_cell.length_a   1.000
_cell.length_b   1.000
_cell.length_c   1.000
_cell.angle_alpha   90.00
_cell.angle_beta   90.00
_cell.angle_gamma   90.00
#
_symmetry.space_group_name_H-M   'P 1'
#
loop_
_entity.id
_entity.type
_entity.pdbx_description
1 polymer ?
#
loop_
_entity_poly.entity_id
_entity_poly.type
_entity_poly.pdbx_seq_one_letter_code
_entity_poly.pdbx_strand_id
1 'polypeptide(L)'
;MPIIFFIALFIYLKNGIYIEKIEIASINLEKLYIKLDKKLILNAKKVTINSHNQKGQNDTSASKAIKIIKDVKYLYWFFQEVSIGEILVNNYPVEFVYKNDLFFVNGEDLLIKLNLKVDDKKIQVDVSNFLLKDYDLNVMGALMVNPKTKFYTFRGKLESDFLKSDVKFSLKREEIAYELKNISTNNISKIFHILTENGVKLPANLDLWVGGKVKADFYFIEELNGFADFGKHRYYLDDIKAKGYVNNLRVVLDKGIDPIVSPFVRLDFAKQRLDFNYDKLCFNSYNLAQSKVYITNMLNDKAGIDIHLKSNNTRADYRVNQILRLYDIKLPFLQNNGITKTDLTLKIPFEHPEKLTYRGNFDIVNSNINISDFKIIQANVNLEKDKVKINNARVQSKLINGDFNASVNLKQKKGEFKTYITSLKLPQDSLKIEDKFLNLDLDFDHNISLYNKELTTTLFFDQGFSVYVAKLAKYKEYSNLMQKNNVHDGELSLKTVNFDDFDVDINNTTFESFLLYKDNNPYEYDSFSVNIKGDDFNLTSASGSVLAQKESDDVNITLNNVNLLISQNDTENTLSDLEGLNYYINAKNIDLILKDFNKTLDFDQFSANVKKDFVKAQANRGESKFNFLLKENQMQIRALKMDDDFLNTFMRQNAFEKGEFNLYIDGNSTDFFKGKFLFKDTYLKDLKFHQQLLSFIDTIPSLLLFKAPTFNEKGFSIENAGVSFSRKKDLFEIDALNFNGDSADILGQAKVNLRSGQVDGLLELRTLKSASSVISKVPIINQIILGKDRQISTQIKLGGTLDNPEFKTQLIAQSLQLPYHLIKNIFELPANLVK
;
A
#
# COMPACT_ATOMS: atom_id res chain seq x y z
N MET A 1 61.15 63.81 -59.66
CA MET A 1 60.92 64.20 -58.25
C MET A 1 61.11 63.05 -57.25
N PRO A 2 60.47 61.87 -57.37
CA PRO A 2 60.51 60.86 -56.30
C PRO A 2 61.90 60.25 -56.06
N ILE A 3 62.71 60.02 -57.11
CA ILE A 3 64.06 59.41 -57.00
C ILE A 3 65.03 60.29 -56.18
N ILE A 4 64.98 61.61 -56.36
CA ILE A 4 65.84 62.55 -55.64
C ILE A 4 65.51 62.52 -54.13
N PHE A 5 64.22 62.43 -53.80
CA PHE A 5 63.75 62.32 -52.42
C PHE A 5 64.21 61.01 -51.76
N PHE A 6 64.17 59.89 -52.49
CA PHE A 6 64.68 58.60 -52.00
C PHE A 6 66.20 58.61 -51.81
N ILE A 7 66.96 59.21 -52.73
CA ILE A 7 68.42 59.33 -52.60
C ILE A 7 68.78 60.23 -51.41
N ALA A 8 68.10 61.36 -51.26
CA ALA A 8 68.27 62.26 -50.12
C ALA A 8 67.96 61.53 -48.80
N LEU A 9 66.80 60.88 -48.69
CA LEU A 9 66.39 60.11 -47.52
C LEU A 9 67.39 58.98 -47.21
N PHE A 10 67.92 58.30 -48.23
CA PHE A 10 68.93 57.26 -48.06
C PHE A 10 70.23 57.83 -47.47
N ILE A 11 70.71 58.98 -47.97
CA ILE A 11 71.90 59.66 -47.44
C ILE A 11 71.66 60.09 -45.99
N TYR A 12 70.50 60.68 -45.68
CA TYR A 12 70.13 61.08 -44.32
C TYR A 12 70.05 59.88 -43.36
N LEU A 13 69.39 58.79 -43.76
CA LEU A 13 69.32 57.58 -42.95
C LEU A 13 70.70 56.94 -42.77
N LYS A 14 71.58 56.96 -43.77
CA LYS A 14 72.95 56.42 -43.64
C LYS A 14 73.77 57.19 -42.59
N ASN A 15 73.60 58.50 -42.51
CA ASN A 15 74.26 59.36 -41.53
C ASN A 15 73.58 59.35 -40.14
N GLY A 16 72.32 58.90 -40.08
CA GLY A 16 71.50 58.90 -38.88
C GLY A 16 70.62 60.15 -38.79
N ILE A 17 69.36 59.95 -38.43
CA ILE A 17 68.37 61.00 -38.22
C ILE A 17 68.01 61.00 -36.74
N TYR A 18 68.12 62.16 -36.09
CA TYR A 18 67.66 62.37 -34.72
C TYR A 18 66.44 63.29 -34.73
N ILE A 19 65.37 62.88 -34.06
CA ILE A 19 64.11 63.61 -33.94
C ILE A 19 63.75 63.68 -32.47
N GLU A 20 63.69 64.89 -31.92
CA GLU A 20 63.47 65.11 -30.50
C GLU A 20 62.06 64.68 -30.06
N LYS A 21 61.05 64.99 -30.87
CA LYS A 21 59.67 64.54 -30.68
C LYS A 21 58.98 64.43 -32.03
N ILE A 22 58.23 63.35 -32.24
CA ILE A 22 57.41 63.16 -33.43
C ILE A 22 56.08 62.53 -33.05
N GLU A 23 55.00 63.11 -33.55
CA GLU A 23 53.64 62.65 -33.32
C GLU A 23 53.03 62.29 -34.67
N ILE A 24 52.71 61.01 -34.85
CA ILE A 24 52.11 60.47 -36.07
C ILE A 24 50.86 59.70 -35.68
N ALA A 25 49.70 60.30 -35.94
CA ALA A 25 48.39 59.74 -35.60
C ALA A 25 48.34 59.29 -34.11
N SER A 26 48.14 58.00 -33.86
CA SER A 26 48.07 57.40 -32.53
C SER A 26 49.43 57.15 -31.85
N ILE A 27 50.55 57.51 -32.48
CA ILE A 27 51.90 57.18 -32.00
C ILE A 27 52.68 58.46 -31.71
N ASN A 28 53.13 58.62 -30.47
CA ASN A 28 54.03 59.69 -30.03
C ASN A 28 55.40 59.09 -29.68
N LEU A 29 56.46 59.50 -30.37
CA LEU A 29 57.84 59.08 -30.11
C LEU A 29 58.68 60.25 -29.59
N GLU A 30 59.45 60.00 -28.54
CA GLU A 30 60.41 60.95 -27.97
C GLU A 30 61.85 60.47 -28.13
N LYS A 31 62.74 61.39 -28.52
CA LYS A 31 64.17 61.17 -28.76
C LYS A 31 64.42 59.99 -29.71
N LEU A 32 63.76 60.03 -30.85
CA LEU A 32 63.86 59.01 -31.89
C LEU A 32 65.17 59.19 -32.67
N TYR A 33 65.91 58.11 -32.81
CA TYR A 33 67.10 57.99 -33.63
C TYR A 33 66.92 56.85 -34.62
N ILE A 34 67.09 57.13 -35.92
CA ILE A 34 66.98 56.14 -36.99
C ILE A 34 68.24 56.22 -37.85
N LYS A 35 68.92 55.09 -38.04
CA LYS A 35 70.07 54.96 -38.94
C LYS A 35 69.92 53.74 -39.85
N LEU A 36 70.37 53.83 -41.10
CA LEU A 36 70.47 52.70 -42.01
C LEU A 36 71.91 52.20 -42.09
N ASP A 37 72.17 51.02 -41.56
CA ASP A 37 73.45 50.31 -41.63
C ASP A 37 73.22 48.89 -42.15
N LYS A 38 73.09 48.75 -43.48
CA LYS A 38 72.53 47.58 -44.19
C LYS A 38 71.05 47.29 -43.87
N LYS A 39 70.64 47.38 -42.60
CA LYS A 39 69.25 47.40 -42.10
C LYS A 39 69.06 48.61 -41.16
N LEU A 40 67.83 48.91 -40.78
CA LEU A 40 67.50 50.05 -39.91
C LEU A 40 67.85 49.76 -38.44
N ILE A 41 68.56 50.68 -37.80
CA ILE A 41 68.75 50.76 -36.36
C ILE A 41 67.79 51.84 -35.86
N LEU A 42 66.85 51.47 -35.00
CA LEU A 42 65.89 52.38 -34.38
C LEU A 42 66.13 52.42 -32.87
N ASN A 43 66.34 53.61 -32.34
CA ASN A 43 66.40 53.85 -30.90
C ASN A 43 65.41 54.96 -30.52
N ALA A 44 64.58 54.76 -29.50
CA ALA A 44 63.71 55.81 -28.98
C ALA A 44 63.72 55.82 -27.45
N LYS A 45 63.66 57.00 -26.82
CA LYS A 45 63.56 57.05 -25.36
C LYS A 45 62.18 56.61 -24.89
N LYS A 46 61.12 57.11 -25.51
CA LYS A 46 59.73 56.82 -25.13
C LYS A 46 58.86 56.69 -26.37
N VAL A 47 57.98 55.69 -26.38
CA VAL A 47 56.94 55.50 -27.40
C VAL A 47 55.59 55.34 -26.71
N THR A 48 54.64 56.22 -27.01
CA THR A 48 53.27 56.14 -26.51
C THR A 48 52.34 55.85 -27.68
N ILE A 49 51.60 54.75 -27.60
CA ILE A 49 50.63 54.32 -28.60
C ILE A 49 49.24 54.40 -27.96
N ASN A 50 48.43 55.36 -28.43
CA ASN A 50 47.06 55.57 -27.99
C ASN A 50 46.10 55.11 -29.08
N SER A 51 45.64 53.87 -29.02
CA SER A 51 44.67 53.32 -29.96
C SER A 51 43.25 53.80 -29.61
N HIS A 52 42.58 54.46 -30.56
CA HIS A 52 41.18 54.87 -30.42
C HIS A 52 40.16 53.75 -30.67
N ASN A 53 40.62 52.52 -30.93
CA ASN A 53 39.72 51.38 -31.04
C ASN A 53 39.33 50.91 -29.63
N GLN A 54 38.06 51.12 -29.29
CA GLN A 54 37.39 50.45 -28.17
C GLN A 54 37.79 48.97 -28.17
N LYS A 55 38.09 48.41 -26.98
CA LYS A 55 38.30 46.96 -26.78
C LYS A 55 37.20 46.21 -27.54
N GLY A 56 37.51 45.71 -28.74
CA GLY A 56 36.60 44.86 -29.48
C GLY A 56 36.30 43.67 -28.58
N GLN A 57 35.03 43.31 -28.46
CA GLN A 57 34.51 42.39 -27.45
C GLN A 57 35.14 40.98 -27.44
N ASN A 58 36.10 40.66 -28.32
CA ASN A 58 36.71 39.32 -28.49
C ASN A 58 38.24 39.31 -28.77
N ASP A 59 39.01 40.35 -28.41
CA ASP A 59 40.47 40.36 -28.69
C ASP A 59 41.27 39.55 -27.62
N THR A 60 41.26 38.21 -27.71
CA THR A 60 41.98 37.29 -26.80
C THR A 60 43.52 37.37 -26.94
N SER A 61 44.28 36.96 -25.92
CA SER A 61 45.74 36.76 -26.01
C SER A 61 46.16 36.01 -27.29
N ALA A 62 45.45 34.94 -27.65
CA ALA A 62 45.74 34.14 -28.85
C ALA A 62 45.55 34.94 -30.15
N SER A 63 44.47 35.72 -30.26
CA SER A 63 44.20 36.55 -31.45
C SER A 63 45.29 37.64 -31.64
N LYS A 64 45.73 38.26 -30.54
CA LYS A 64 46.83 39.24 -30.52
C LYS A 64 48.17 38.58 -30.90
N ALA A 65 48.41 37.37 -30.41
CA ALA A 65 49.61 36.61 -30.73
C ALA A 65 49.71 36.27 -32.23
N ILE A 66 48.59 35.89 -32.86
CA ILE A 66 48.52 35.66 -34.33
C ILE A 66 48.89 36.93 -35.11
N LYS A 67 48.42 38.11 -34.69
CA LYS A 67 48.77 39.40 -35.30
C LYS A 67 50.28 39.64 -35.20
N ILE A 68 50.86 39.51 -34.00
CA ILE A 68 52.31 39.67 -33.76
C ILE A 68 53.14 38.70 -34.63
N ILE A 69 52.79 37.41 -34.65
CA ILE A 69 53.50 36.39 -35.44
C ILE A 69 53.53 36.76 -36.94
N LYS A 70 52.43 37.31 -37.48
CA LYS A 70 52.37 37.75 -38.89
C LYS A 70 53.30 38.92 -39.19
N ASP A 71 53.51 39.80 -38.22
CA ASP A 71 54.24 41.07 -38.40
C ASP A 71 55.73 40.97 -38.07
N VAL A 72 56.14 39.99 -37.24
CA VAL A 72 57.54 39.73 -36.87
C VAL A 72 58.48 39.62 -38.08
N LYS A 73 58.00 39.12 -39.22
CA LYS A 73 58.79 39.02 -40.46
C LYS A 73 59.27 40.40 -40.98
N TYR A 74 58.46 41.44 -40.82
CA TYR A 74 58.82 42.80 -41.28
C TYR A 74 59.89 43.39 -40.38
N LEU A 75 59.78 43.16 -39.07
CA LEU A 75 60.79 43.56 -38.11
C LEU A 75 62.16 42.96 -38.48
N TYR A 76 62.19 41.66 -38.79
CA TYR A 76 63.42 41.00 -39.23
C TYR A 76 63.96 41.54 -40.58
N TRP A 77 63.09 41.80 -41.55
CA TRP A 77 63.51 42.28 -42.87
C TRP A 77 64.06 43.70 -42.85
N PHE A 78 63.44 44.60 -42.08
CA PHE A 78 63.76 46.02 -42.12
C PHE A 78 64.76 46.45 -41.06
N PHE A 79 64.79 45.81 -39.88
CA PHE A 79 65.56 46.30 -38.73
C PHE A 79 66.74 45.39 -38.38
N GLN A 80 67.85 46.02 -38.00
CA GLN A 80 69.00 45.39 -37.34
C GLN A 80 68.80 45.37 -35.82
N GLU A 81 68.37 46.50 -35.27
CA GLU A 81 68.12 46.68 -33.84
C GLU A 81 66.95 47.63 -33.66
N VAL A 82 66.07 47.30 -32.73
CA VAL A 82 65.06 48.21 -32.20
C VAL A 82 65.18 48.20 -30.68
N SER A 83 65.59 49.33 -30.12
CA SER A 83 65.74 49.52 -28.68
C SER A 83 64.91 50.72 -28.25
N ILE A 84 63.97 50.50 -27.34
CA ILE A 84 63.11 51.56 -26.84
C ILE A 84 63.18 51.57 -25.31
N GLY A 85 63.41 52.73 -24.72
CA GLY A 85 63.54 52.87 -23.26
C GLY A 85 62.23 52.59 -22.51
N GLU A 86 61.14 53.23 -22.93
CA GLU A 86 59.81 53.07 -22.35
C GLU A 86 58.75 52.98 -23.47
N ILE A 87 57.90 51.95 -23.45
CA ILE A 87 56.73 51.86 -24.35
C ILE A 87 55.46 51.84 -23.50
N LEU A 88 54.52 52.70 -23.84
CA LEU A 88 53.17 52.73 -23.26
C LEU A 88 52.16 52.45 -24.37
N VAL A 89 51.40 51.36 -24.28
CA VAL A 89 50.29 51.07 -25.18
C VAL A 89 49.00 51.22 -24.38
N ASN A 90 48.16 52.20 -24.71
CA ASN A 90 46.93 52.53 -23.97
C ASN A 90 47.17 52.65 -22.45
N ASN A 91 48.24 53.35 -22.05
CA ASN A 91 48.73 53.47 -20.67
C ASN A 91 49.27 52.20 -20.00
N TYR A 92 49.39 51.07 -20.71
CA TYR A 92 50.03 49.86 -20.19
C TYR A 92 51.53 49.83 -20.57
N PRO A 93 52.45 49.58 -19.62
CA PRO A 93 53.88 49.45 -19.92
C PRO A 93 54.16 48.18 -20.71
N VAL A 94 54.84 48.32 -21.85
CA VAL A 94 55.28 47.21 -22.70
C VAL A 94 56.80 47.21 -22.76
N GLU A 95 57.43 46.07 -22.48
CA GLU A 95 58.86 45.89 -22.72
C GLU A 95 59.02 45.30 -24.12
N PHE A 96 59.87 45.91 -24.95
CA PHE A 96 60.15 45.42 -26.30
C PHE A 96 61.64 45.55 -26.59
N VAL A 97 62.26 44.45 -27.00
CA VAL A 97 63.67 44.41 -27.40
C VAL A 97 63.79 43.57 -28.66
N TYR A 98 64.41 44.13 -29.70
CA TYR A 98 64.86 43.38 -30.86
C TYR A 98 66.33 43.67 -31.13
N LYS A 99 67.22 42.74 -30.77
CA LYS A 99 68.67 42.91 -30.89
C LYS A 99 69.39 41.57 -30.87
N ASN A 100 70.44 41.38 -31.68
CA ASN A 100 71.28 40.16 -31.68
C ASN A 100 70.42 38.88 -31.76
N ASP A 101 69.52 38.83 -32.74
CA ASP A 101 68.57 37.74 -32.97
C ASP A 101 67.50 37.54 -31.88
N LEU A 102 67.59 38.21 -30.73
CA LEU A 102 66.57 38.19 -29.68
C LEU A 102 65.37 39.05 -30.10
N PHE A 103 64.18 38.46 -30.06
CA PHE A 103 62.90 39.16 -30.06
C PHE A 103 62.23 38.93 -28.72
N PHE A 104 62.06 40.00 -27.94
CA PHE A 104 61.43 39.98 -26.63
C PHE A 104 60.31 41.01 -26.56
N VAL A 105 59.13 40.56 -26.12
CA VAL A 105 57.96 41.41 -25.87
C VAL A 105 57.31 40.97 -24.57
N ASN A 106 57.06 41.89 -23.65
CA ASN A 106 56.27 41.64 -22.45
C ASN A 106 55.21 42.74 -22.34
N GLY A 107 53.96 42.39 -22.64
CA GLY A 107 52.82 43.30 -22.61
C GLY A 107 51.70 42.80 -21.69
N GLU A 108 50.51 43.39 -21.77
CA GLU A 108 49.38 43.06 -20.89
C GLU A 108 48.95 41.59 -21.01
N ASP A 109 48.78 41.09 -22.23
CA ASP A 109 48.20 39.76 -22.49
C ASP A 109 49.24 38.68 -22.79
N LEU A 110 50.46 39.07 -23.18
CA LEU A 110 51.45 38.16 -23.77
C LEU A 110 52.86 38.45 -23.26
N LEU A 111 53.64 37.40 -23.07
CA LEU A 111 55.10 37.47 -22.96
C LEU A 111 55.72 36.55 -24.00
N ILE A 112 56.57 37.10 -24.86
CA ILE A 112 57.19 36.40 -25.98
C ILE A 112 58.70 36.63 -25.91
N LYS A 113 59.48 35.55 -25.91
CA LYS A 113 60.94 35.55 -25.96
C LYS A 113 61.41 34.50 -26.97
N LEU A 114 61.90 34.97 -28.11
CA LEU A 114 62.34 34.16 -29.25
C LEU A 114 63.78 34.52 -29.62
N ASN A 115 64.55 33.56 -30.11
CA ASN A 115 65.77 33.82 -30.86
C ASN A 115 65.56 33.42 -32.33
N LEU A 116 65.77 34.34 -33.26
CA LEU A 116 65.50 34.17 -34.68
C LEU A 116 66.80 34.10 -35.49
N LYS A 117 67.12 32.93 -36.05
CA LYS A 117 68.25 32.73 -36.96
C LYS A 117 67.74 32.44 -38.37
N VAL A 118 68.22 33.18 -39.35
CA VAL A 118 67.78 33.06 -40.75
C VAL A 118 68.97 32.80 -41.64
N ASP A 119 68.87 31.79 -42.51
CA ASP A 119 69.76 31.57 -43.64
C ASP A 119 68.96 31.41 -44.95
N ASP A 120 69.63 31.32 -46.11
CA ASP A 120 69.00 31.27 -47.44
C ASP A 120 68.09 30.04 -47.68
N LYS A 121 68.15 29.02 -46.81
CA LYS A 121 67.44 27.74 -46.97
C LYS A 121 66.45 27.47 -45.83
N LYS A 122 66.65 28.03 -44.64
CA LYS A 122 65.81 27.80 -43.45
C LYS A 122 65.77 29.02 -42.52
N ILE A 123 64.63 29.19 -41.85
CA ILE A 123 64.47 30.06 -40.69
C ILE A 123 64.32 29.15 -39.47
N GLN A 124 65.14 29.38 -38.45
CA GLN A 124 65.05 28.70 -37.17
C GLN A 124 64.66 29.71 -36.09
N VAL A 125 63.60 29.42 -35.36
CA VAL A 125 63.11 30.21 -34.23
C VAL A 125 63.16 29.36 -32.98
N ASP A 126 64.07 29.70 -32.06
CA ASP A 126 64.11 29.08 -30.73
C ASP A 126 63.18 29.88 -29.80
N VAL A 127 62.04 29.30 -29.46
CA VAL A 127 61.01 29.87 -28.58
C VAL A 127 61.37 29.54 -27.15
N SER A 128 61.95 30.50 -26.42
CA SER A 128 62.36 30.30 -25.03
C SER A 128 61.20 30.48 -24.05
N ASN A 129 60.28 31.39 -24.36
CA ASN A 129 59.07 31.63 -23.57
C ASN A 129 58.01 32.24 -24.48
N PHE A 130 56.81 31.69 -24.50
CA PHE A 130 55.67 32.24 -25.21
C PHE A 130 54.45 32.01 -24.32
N LEU A 131 54.21 32.96 -23.42
CA LEU A 131 53.18 32.90 -22.41
C LEU A 131 51.93 33.66 -22.86
N LEU A 132 50.82 32.94 -22.98
CA LEU A 132 49.47 33.51 -23.06
C LEU A 132 48.97 33.75 -21.63
N LYS A 133 48.92 35.01 -21.19
CA LYS A 133 48.64 35.34 -19.78
C LYS A 133 47.20 35.04 -19.36
N ASP A 134 46.23 35.19 -20.26
CA ASP A 134 44.81 34.86 -19.99
C ASP A 134 44.60 33.39 -19.59
N TYR A 135 45.49 32.51 -20.03
CA TYR A 135 45.38 31.06 -19.82
C TYR A 135 46.53 30.48 -18.98
N ASP A 136 47.49 31.29 -18.56
CA ASP A 136 48.77 30.85 -17.99
C ASP A 136 49.43 29.73 -18.82
N LEU A 137 49.40 29.87 -20.16
CA LEU A 137 49.87 28.84 -21.08
C LEU A 137 51.19 29.25 -21.72
N ASN A 138 52.27 28.59 -21.34
CA ASN A 138 53.60 28.79 -21.90
C ASN A 138 53.92 27.77 -23.01
N VAL A 139 54.43 28.25 -24.13
CA VAL A 139 54.92 27.44 -25.25
C VAL A 139 56.42 27.63 -25.39
N MET A 140 57.17 26.54 -25.33
CA MET A 140 58.64 26.53 -25.47
C MET A 140 59.05 25.52 -26.52
N GLY A 141 60.06 25.80 -27.35
CA GLY A 141 60.50 24.85 -28.36
C GLY A 141 61.26 25.47 -29.52
N ALA A 142 61.29 24.77 -30.65
CA ALA A 142 61.95 25.22 -31.87
C ALA A 142 60.98 25.14 -33.05
N LEU A 143 60.82 26.25 -33.77
CA LEU A 143 60.14 26.33 -35.05
C LEU A 143 61.17 26.38 -36.18
N MET A 144 61.03 25.52 -37.17
CA MET A 144 61.80 25.55 -38.41
C MET A 144 60.88 25.86 -39.57
N VAL A 145 61.27 26.79 -40.43
CA VAL A 145 60.53 27.19 -41.61
C VAL A 145 61.42 27.07 -42.84
N ASN A 146 60.95 26.37 -43.87
CA ASN A 146 61.53 26.42 -45.19
C ASN A 146 60.74 27.42 -46.05
N PRO A 147 61.30 28.62 -46.32
CA PRO A 147 60.57 29.67 -47.02
C PRO A 147 60.26 29.30 -48.49
N LYS A 148 61.08 28.45 -49.13
CA LYS A 148 60.87 28.01 -50.53
C LYS A 148 59.72 27.04 -50.66
N THR A 149 59.64 26.05 -49.77
CA THR A 149 58.58 25.02 -49.82
C THR A 149 57.34 25.39 -49.01
N LYS A 150 57.39 26.49 -48.24
CA LYS A 150 56.37 26.89 -47.26
C LYS A 150 56.04 25.75 -46.30
N PHE A 151 57.09 25.05 -45.85
CA PHE A 151 56.98 23.96 -44.89
C PHE A 151 57.42 24.45 -43.51
N TYR A 152 56.56 24.30 -42.52
CA TYR A 152 56.79 24.74 -41.15
C TYR A 152 56.76 23.51 -40.24
N THR A 153 57.73 23.37 -39.35
CA THR A 153 57.75 22.29 -38.35
C THR A 153 58.11 22.86 -36.99
N PHE A 154 57.28 22.58 -35.99
CA PHE A 154 57.55 22.96 -34.61
C PHE A 154 57.71 21.71 -33.75
N ARG A 155 58.62 21.76 -32.79
CA ARG A 155 58.76 20.78 -31.72
C ARG A 155 59.00 21.51 -30.41
N GLY A 156 58.21 21.20 -29.40
CA GLY A 156 58.23 21.95 -28.15
C GLY A 156 57.41 21.32 -27.05
N LYS A 157 57.13 22.13 -26.03
CA LYS A 157 56.32 21.82 -24.86
C LYS A 157 55.28 22.90 -24.63
N LEU A 158 54.11 22.47 -24.19
CA LEU A 158 53.08 23.30 -23.59
C LEU A 158 53.13 23.06 -22.08
N GLU A 159 53.21 24.15 -21.30
CA GLU A 159 53.18 24.10 -19.85
C GLU A 159 52.23 25.16 -19.29
N SER A 160 51.37 24.74 -18.39
CA SER A 160 50.39 25.57 -17.68
C SER A 160 50.05 24.93 -16.33
N ASP A 161 49.33 25.64 -15.46
CA ASP A 161 48.81 25.12 -14.20
C ASP A 161 47.88 23.91 -14.38
N PHE A 162 47.18 23.83 -15.52
CA PHE A 162 46.17 22.82 -15.82
C PHE A 162 46.53 21.86 -16.96
N LEU A 163 47.56 22.16 -17.76
CA LEU A 163 47.89 21.39 -18.96
C LEU A 163 49.41 21.31 -19.16
N LYS A 164 49.93 20.09 -19.37
CA LYS A 164 51.30 19.86 -19.84
C LYS A 164 51.29 18.89 -21.00
N SER A 165 52.09 19.15 -22.05
CA SER A 165 52.23 18.25 -23.19
C SER A 165 53.48 18.54 -24.00
N ASP A 166 54.09 17.50 -24.57
CA ASP A 166 55.05 17.65 -25.67
C ASP A 166 54.28 17.84 -26.99
N VAL A 167 54.63 18.84 -27.79
CA VAL A 167 53.90 19.18 -29.02
C VAL A 167 54.82 19.17 -30.22
N LYS A 168 54.35 18.54 -31.28
CA LYS A 168 54.93 18.60 -32.61
C LYS A 168 53.84 18.91 -33.62
N PHE A 169 54.05 19.94 -34.45
CA PHE A 169 53.17 20.19 -35.58
C PHE A 169 53.99 20.42 -36.85
N SER A 170 53.40 20.06 -37.99
CA SER A 170 53.93 20.37 -39.30
C SER A 170 52.83 20.94 -40.19
N LEU A 171 53.14 22.02 -40.90
CA LEU A 171 52.22 22.72 -41.79
C LEU A 171 52.83 22.79 -43.19
N LYS A 172 52.11 22.34 -44.21
CA LYS A 172 52.50 22.44 -45.62
C LYS A 172 51.27 22.76 -46.46
N ARG A 173 51.28 23.87 -47.22
CA ARG A 173 50.17 24.20 -48.15
C ARG A 173 48.78 24.06 -47.53
N GLU A 174 48.59 24.63 -46.32
CA GLU A 174 47.32 24.60 -45.57
C GLU A 174 46.93 23.23 -44.98
N GLU A 175 47.76 22.20 -45.14
CA GLU A 175 47.65 20.91 -44.46
C GLU A 175 48.46 20.93 -43.17
N ILE A 176 47.81 20.70 -42.03
CA ILE A 176 48.45 20.57 -40.72
C ILE A 176 48.42 19.12 -40.26
N ALA A 177 49.56 18.59 -39.83
CA ALA A 177 49.64 17.39 -39.01
C ALA A 177 50.12 17.78 -37.62
N TYR A 178 49.47 17.26 -36.59
CA TYR A 178 49.81 17.54 -35.20
C TYR A 178 49.93 16.24 -34.42
N GLU A 179 50.85 16.25 -33.46
CA GLU A 179 51.19 15.15 -32.58
C GLU A 179 51.46 15.76 -31.21
N LEU A 180 50.56 15.50 -30.27
CA LEU A 180 50.73 15.84 -28.86
C LEU A 180 51.07 14.55 -28.11
N LYS A 181 52.04 14.62 -27.21
CA LYS A 181 52.48 13.50 -26.37
C LYS A 181 52.49 13.89 -24.91
N ASN A 182 52.40 12.89 -24.05
CA ASN A 182 52.46 13.05 -22.59
C ASN A 182 51.51 14.14 -22.09
N ILE A 183 50.29 14.21 -22.66
CA ILE A 183 49.30 15.19 -22.26
C ILE A 183 48.86 14.85 -20.86
N SER A 184 48.99 15.78 -19.93
CA SER A 184 48.48 15.63 -18.56
C SER A 184 47.65 16.85 -18.16
N THR A 185 46.51 16.59 -17.55
CA THR A 185 45.61 17.64 -17.04
C THR A 185 44.83 17.13 -15.83
N ASN A 186 44.51 18.04 -14.92
CA ASN A 186 43.57 17.83 -13.81
C ASN A 186 42.21 18.49 -14.08
N ASN A 187 42.04 19.17 -15.22
CA ASN A 187 40.85 19.96 -15.52
C ASN A 187 40.54 19.96 -17.02
N ILE A 188 39.95 18.86 -17.50
CA ILE A 188 39.53 18.71 -18.90
C ILE A 188 38.48 19.76 -19.32
N SER A 189 37.63 20.21 -18.39
CA SER A 189 36.62 21.24 -18.65
C SER A 189 37.26 22.58 -19.04
N LYS A 190 38.36 22.97 -18.39
CA LYS A 190 39.11 24.19 -18.74
C LYS A 190 39.66 24.11 -20.17
N ILE A 191 40.07 22.93 -20.63
CA ILE A 191 40.51 22.72 -22.03
C ILE A 191 39.33 22.93 -23.00
N PHE A 192 38.18 22.30 -22.76
CA PHE A 192 37.02 22.49 -23.64
C PHE A 192 36.52 23.92 -23.65
N HIS A 193 36.51 24.60 -22.51
CA HIS A 193 36.16 26.01 -22.42
C HIS A 193 37.09 26.89 -23.27
N ILE A 194 38.41 26.68 -23.18
CA ILE A 194 39.37 27.44 -24.00
C ILE A 194 39.14 27.16 -25.50
N LEU A 195 38.83 25.91 -25.88
CA LEU A 195 38.53 25.57 -27.27
C LEU A 195 37.26 26.28 -27.77
N THR A 196 36.16 26.27 -26.99
CA THR A 196 34.89 26.89 -27.39
C THR A 196 34.99 28.41 -27.43
N GLU A 197 35.64 29.05 -26.45
CA GLU A 197 35.92 30.49 -26.45
C GLU A 197 36.73 30.93 -27.67
N ASN A 198 37.62 30.07 -28.18
CA ASN A 198 38.45 30.34 -29.36
C ASN A 198 37.83 29.80 -30.67
N GLY A 199 36.52 29.52 -30.70
CA GLY A 199 35.77 29.27 -31.92
C GLY A 199 35.70 27.81 -32.40
N VAL A 200 36.13 26.85 -31.59
CA VAL A 200 35.95 25.42 -31.88
C VAL A 200 34.52 25.01 -31.55
N LYS A 201 33.79 24.45 -32.53
CA LYS A 201 32.45 23.91 -32.32
C LYS A 201 32.54 22.49 -31.76
N LEU A 202 32.00 22.28 -30.56
CA LEU A 202 31.83 20.96 -29.95
C LEU A 202 30.37 20.51 -30.10
N PRO A 203 30.09 19.20 -30.18
CA PRO A 203 28.72 18.67 -30.11
C PRO A 203 27.99 19.15 -28.86
N ALA A 204 26.67 19.38 -28.98
CA ALA A 204 25.89 19.85 -27.84
C ALA A 204 25.96 18.86 -26.68
N ASN A 205 26.04 19.37 -25.44
CA ASN A 205 26.18 18.58 -24.20
C ASN A 205 27.47 17.75 -24.05
N LEU A 206 28.42 17.78 -25.00
CA LEU A 206 29.70 17.08 -24.84
C LEU A 206 30.47 17.62 -23.63
N ASP A 207 30.48 18.93 -23.44
CA ASP A 207 31.06 19.63 -22.30
C ASP A 207 30.32 19.34 -20.98
N LEU A 208 28.99 19.23 -21.02
CA LEU A 208 28.17 18.81 -19.89
C LEU A 208 28.53 17.40 -19.43
N TRP A 209 28.71 16.47 -20.37
CA TRP A 209 29.07 15.09 -20.06
C TRP A 209 30.54 14.95 -19.69
N VAL A 210 31.47 15.52 -20.48
CA VAL A 210 32.91 15.36 -20.29
C VAL A 210 33.47 16.53 -19.46
N GLY A 211 33.85 16.23 -18.22
CA GLY A 211 34.33 17.23 -17.25
C GLY A 211 33.22 17.83 -16.38
N GLY A 212 31.96 17.77 -16.82
CA GLY A 212 30.78 18.04 -16.00
C GLY A 212 30.32 16.80 -15.22
N LYS A 213 29.57 15.89 -15.87
CA LYS A 213 29.03 14.66 -15.25
C LYS A 213 30.09 13.57 -15.05
N VAL A 214 31.06 13.47 -15.95
CA VAL A 214 32.16 12.51 -15.91
C VAL A 214 33.44 13.23 -15.49
N LYS A 215 33.80 13.10 -14.21
CA LYS A 215 34.96 13.76 -13.60
C LYS A 215 36.03 12.75 -13.22
N ALA A 216 37.29 13.13 -13.33
CA ALA A 216 38.42 12.41 -12.81
C ALA A 216 39.36 13.39 -12.12
N ASP A 217 40.19 12.90 -11.20
CA ASP A 217 41.16 13.75 -10.50
C ASP A 217 42.37 14.04 -11.38
N PHE A 218 42.65 13.15 -12.33
CA PHE A 218 43.78 13.25 -13.25
C PHE A 218 43.47 12.57 -14.58
N TYR A 219 43.91 13.19 -15.67
CA TYR A 219 43.78 12.71 -17.04
C TYR A 219 45.16 12.68 -17.69
N PHE A 220 45.48 11.55 -18.32
CA PHE A 220 46.71 11.38 -19.07
C PHE A 220 46.41 10.82 -20.46
N ILE A 221 47.03 11.39 -21.50
CA ILE A 221 46.98 10.88 -22.87
C ILE A 221 48.43 10.70 -23.35
N GLU A 222 48.78 9.47 -23.70
CA GLU A 222 50.12 9.07 -24.17
C GLU A 222 50.49 9.81 -25.45
N GLU A 223 49.61 9.75 -26.43
CA GLU A 223 49.77 10.34 -27.75
C GLU A 223 48.39 10.71 -28.30
N LEU A 224 48.29 11.89 -28.90
CA LEU A 224 47.15 12.35 -29.67
C LEU A 224 47.69 12.87 -31.00
N ASN A 225 47.34 12.18 -32.08
CA ASN A 225 47.75 12.56 -33.42
C ASN A 225 46.52 12.90 -34.28
N GLY A 226 46.69 13.83 -35.21
CA GLY A 226 45.65 14.16 -36.16
C GLY A 226 46.14 14.97 -37.35
N PHE A 227 45.23 15.17 -38.30
CA PHE A 227 45.51 15.83 -39.57
C PHE A 227 44.31 16.71 -39.95
N ALA A 228 44.57 17.89 -40.51
CA ALA A 228 43.53 18.73 -41.09
C ALA A 228 44.03 19.41 -42.36
N ASP A 229 43.14 19.55 -43.34
CA ASP A 229 43.34 20.29 -44.59
C ASP A 229 42.40 21.49 -44.57
N PHE A 230 42.93 22.66 -44.21
CA PHE A 230 42.17 23.90 -44.13
C PHE A 230 41.73 24.39 -45.52
N GLY A 231 42.51 24.11 -46.56
CA GLY A 231 42.17 24.51 -47.93
C GLY A 231 40.95 23.78 -48.47
N LYS A 232 40.77 22.50 -48.13
CA LYS A 232 39.59 21.69 -48.49
C LYS A 232 38.50 21.65 -47.43
N HIS A 233 38.68 22.35 -46.30
CA HIS A 233 37.76 22.30 -45.14
C HIS A 233 37.52 20.87 -44.62
N ARG A 234 38.57 20.03 -44.57
CA ARG A 234 38.50 18.63 -44.11
C ARG A 234 39.34 18.44 -42.85
N TYR A 235 38.71 17.99 -41.77
CA TYR A 235 39.35 17.90 -40.44
C TYR A 235 39.72 16.48 -40.00
N TYR A 236 39.43 15.46 -40.82
CA TYR A 236 39.82 14.05 -40.61
C TYR A 236 39.62 13.55 -39.17
N LEU A 237 38.46 13.87 -38.57
CA LEU A 237 38.17 13.55 -37.17
C LEU A 237 38.20 12.04 -36.88
N ASP A 238 37.91 11.21 -37.89
CA ASP A 238 38.01 9.75 -37.81
C ASP A 238 39.44 9.22 -37.66
N ASP A 239 40.43 9.99 -38.13
CA ASP A 239 41.85 9.60 -38.11
C ASP A 239 42.53 9.96 -36.80
N ILE A 240 41.85 10.71 -35.93
CA ILE A 240 42.36 11.04 -34.59
C ILE A 240 42.40 9.75 -33.76
N LYS A 241 43.57 9.48 -33.20
CA LYS A 241 43.80 8.36 -32.28
C LYS A 241 44.39 8.91 -30.99
N ALA A 242 43.91 8.37 -29.87
CA ALA A 242 44.47 8.68 -28.57
C ALA A 242 44.39 7.48 -27.63
N LYS A 243 45.45 7.28 -26.85
CA LYS A 243 45.47 6.30 -25.75
C LYS A 243 45.84 6.99 -24.47
N GLY A 244 45.24 6.58 -23.37
CA GLY A 244 45.44 7.27 -22.11
C GLY A 244 44.81 6.57 -20.93
N TYR A 245 44.78 7.27 -19.81
CA TYR A 245 44.07 6.83 -18.62
C TYR A 245 43.57 8.01 -17.80
N VAL A 246 42.62 7.72 -16.91
CA VAL A 246 42.13 8.63 -15.89
C VAL A 246 42.17 7.95 -14.52
N ASN A 247 42.48 8.73 -13.49
CA ASN A 247 42.49 8.28 -12.10
C ASN A 247 41.26 8.80 -11.35
N ASN A 248 40.68 7.96 -10.49
CA ASN A 248 39.53 8.30 -9.66
C ASN A 248 38.35 8.86 -10.48
N LEU A 249 37.94 8.10 -11.50
CA LEU A 249 36.74 8.42 -12.28
C LEU A 249 35.50 8.41 -11.37
N ARG A 250 34.69 9.46 -11.50
CA ARG A 250 33.41 9.66 -10.83
C ARG A 250 32.39 10.14 -11.85
N VAL A 251 31.35 9.34 -12.07
CA VAL A 251 30.22 9.68 -12.93
C VAL A 251 29.04 10.08 -12.06
N VAL A 252 28.66 11.35 -12.11
CA VAL A 252 27.55 11.93 -11.34
C VAL A 252 26.37 12.11 -12.29
N LEU A 253 25.33 11.28 -12.12
CA LEU A 253 24.15 11.32 -13.00
C LEU A 253 23.30 12.58 -12.77
N ASP A 254 23.07 12.92 -11.49
CA ASP A 254 22.34 14.10 -11.03
C ASP A 254 22.71 14.45 -9.58
N LYS A 255 22.28 15.59 -9.08
CA LYS A 255 22.43 16.02 -7.68
C LYS A 255 21.71 15.04 -6.75
N GLY A 256 22.40 14.61 -5.70
CA GLY A 256 21.86 13.70 -4.69
C GLY A 256 21.86 12.22 -5.08
N ILE A 257 22.32 11.87 -6.29
CA ILE A 257 22.61 10.49 -6.68
C ILE A 257 24.08 10.18 -6.43
N ASP A 258 24.35 9.05 -5.78
CA ASP A 258 25.71 8.60 -5.55
C ASP A 258 26.47 8.39 -6.87
N PRO A 259 27.76 8.73 -6.93
CA PRO A 259 28.52 8.58 -8.16
C PRO A 259 28.82 7.12 -8.48
N ILE A 260 28.90 6.81 -9.77
CA ILE A 260 29.55 5.59 -10.24
C ILE A 260 31.06 5.85 -10.23
N VAL A 261 31.83 4.99 -9.56
CA VAL A 261 33.25 5.22 -9.30
C VAL A 261 34.13 4.13 -9.87
N SER A 262 35.31 4.53 -10.38
CA SER A 262 36.40 3.64 -10.74
C SER A 262 37.74 4.26 -10.36
N PRO A 263 38.64 3.54 -9.67
CA PRO A 263 39.93 4.10 -9.27
C PRO A 263 40.86 4.37 -10.47
N PHE A 264 40.71 3.60 -11.56
CA PHE A 264 41.58 3.71 -12.72
C PHE A 264 40.83 3.23 -13.97
N VAL A 265 40.84 4.04 -15.02
CA VAL A 265 40.23 3.71 -16.31
C VAL A 265 41.19 4.01 -17.44
N ARG A 266 41.51 3.02 -18.27
CA ARG A 266 42.22 3.21 -19.54
C ARG A 266 41.25 3.69 -20.61
N LEU A 267 41.71 4.66 -21.38
CA LEU A 267 40.98 5.26 -22.49
C LEU A 267 41.62 4.80 -23.80
N ASP A 268 40.79 4.33 -24.74
CA ASP A 268 41.20 4.07 -26.12
C ASP A 268 40.26 4.82 -27.06
N PHE A 269 40.80 5.78 -27.80
CA PHE A 269 40.07 6.59 -28.76
C PHE A 269 40.56 6.30 -30.17
N ALA A 270 39.67 5.78 -31.02
CA ALA A 270 39.94 5.58 -32.43
C ALA A 270 38.62 5.57 -33.22
N LYS A 271 38.63 6.07 -34.47
CA LYS A 271 37.45 6.10 -35.33
C LYS A 271 36.22 6.74 -34.65
N GLN A 272 36.46 7.85 -33.95
CA GLN A 272 35.48 8.59 -33.16
C GLN A 272 34.78 7.82 -32.02
N ARG A 273 35.31 6.65 -31.64
CA ARG A 273 34.85 5.87 -30.49
C ARG A 273 35.84 6.00 -29.34
N LEU A 274 35.35 6.37 -28.16
CA LEU A 274 36.11 6.40 -26.90
C LEU A 274 35.65 5.23 -26.01
N ASP A 275 36.51 4.23 -25.85
CA ASP A 275 36.28 3.09 -24.96
C ASP A 275 36.85 3.34 -23.56
N PHE A 276 36.07 2.99 -22.54
CA PHE A 276 36.45 3.04 -21.13
C PHE A 276 36.74 1.62 -20.65
N ASN A 277 38.02 1.33 -20.39
CA ASN A 277 38.48 0.02 -19.93
C ASN A 277 38.92 0.08 -18.47
N TYR A 278 38.29 -0.70 -17.60
CA TYR A 278 38.52 -0.66 -16.15
C TYR A 278 38.49 -2.06 -15.54
N ASP A 279 39.25 -2.26 -14.46
CA ASP A 279 39.21 -3.52 -13.69
C ASP A 279 38.16 -3.47 -12.57
N LYS A 280 37.83 -2.27 -12.09
CA LYS A 280 36.84 -2.03 -11.03
C LYS A 280 35.92 -0.90 -11.44
N LEU A 281 34.61 -1.13 -11.37
CA LEU A 281 33.58 -0.12 -11.52
C LEU A 281 32.49 -0.41 -10.49
N CYS A 282 32.09 0.58 -9.70
CA CYS A 282 31.11 0.38 -8.64
C CYS A 282 30.06 1.49 -8.64
N PHE A 283 28.81 1.12 -8.37
CA PHE A 283 27.74 2.04 -7.98
C PHE A 283 27.29 1.64 -6.57
N ASN A 284 27.60 2.46 -5.57
CA ASN A 284 27.49 2.11 -4.16
C ASN A 284 28.22 0.77 -3.87
N SER A 285 27.50 -0.22 -3.35
CA SER A 285 28.03 -1.57 -3.09
C SER A 285 27.93 -2.51 -4.30
N TYR A 286 27.38 -2.07 -5.43
CA TYR A 286 27.19 -2.91 -6.61
C TYR A 286 28.43 -2.95 -7.47
N ASN A 287 28.90 -4.17 -7.75
CA ASN A 287 29.99 -4.39 -8.67
C ASN A 287 29.46 -4.37 -10.11
N LEU A 288 30.03 -3.46 -10.90
CA LEU A 288 29.73 -3.21 -12.30
C LEU A 288 30.94 -3.47 -13.20
N ALA A 289 31.99 -4.15 -12.73
CA ALA A 289 33.23 -4.38 -13.48
C ALA A 289 33.03 -5.13 -14.82
N GLN A 290 31.93 -5.88 -14.97
CA GLN A 290 31.57 -6.55 -16.24
C GLN A 290 30.86 -5.64 -17.24
N SER A 291 30.50 -4.42 -16.82
CA SER A 291 29.83 -3.46 -17.68
C SER A 291 30.80 -2.89 -18.71
N LYS A 292 30.28 -2.40 -19.83
CA LYS A 292 31.04 -1.68 -20.84
C LYS A 292 30.42 -0.32 -21.08
N VAL A 293 31.25 0.70 -21.19
CA VAL A 293 30.83 2.06 -21.52
C VAL A 293 31.72 2.57 -22.65
N TYR A 294 31.12 3.21 -23.63
CA TYR A 294 31.86 3.89 -24.69
C TYR A 294 31.05 5.06 -25.24
N ILE A 295 31.75 6.10 -25.70
CA ILE A 295 31.15 7.20 -26.45
C ILE A 295 31.39 6.93 -27.93
N THR A 296 30.35 7.02 -28.74
CA THR A 296 30.44 6.93 -30.21
C THR A 296 30.34 8.31 -30.82
N ASN A 297 30.93 8.49 -32.00
CA ASN A 297 30.84 9.72 -32.78
C ASN A 297 31.23 10.99 -32.00
N MET A 298 32.18 10.88 -31.05
CA MET A 298 32.44 11.88 -30.00
C MET A 298 32.65 13.32 -30.50
N LEU A 299 33.18 13.49 -31.71
CA LEU A 299 33.56 14.79 -32.28
C LEU A 299 32.58 15.28 -33.37
N ASN A 300 31.39 14.70 -33.48
CA ASN A 300 30.36 15.12 -34.44
C ASN A 300 28.94 15.16 -33.81
N ASP A 301 27.96 15.61 -34.59
CA ASP A 301 26.55 15.81 -34.22
C ASP A 301 25.81 14.53 -33.78
N LYS A 302 26.31 13.36 -34.17
CA LYS A 302 25.75 12.04 -33.79
C LYS A 302 26.38 11.46 -32.54
N ALA A 303 27.04 12.29 -31.72
CA ALA A 303 27.68 11.87 -30.49
C ALA A 303 26.66 11.25 -29.52
N GLY A 304 27.04 10.15 -28.88
CA GLY A 304 26.21 9.49 -27.89
C GLY A 304 27.00 8.55 -27.00
N ILE A 305 26.42 8.17 -25.88
CA ILE A 305 27.00 7.21 -24.94
C ILE A 305 26.23 5.89 -24.99
N ASP A 306 26.96 4.81 -25.21
CA ASP A 306 26.47 3.44 -25.15
C ASP A 306 26.93 2.82 -23.82
N ILE A 307 25.96 2.36 -23.03
CA ILE A 307 26.17 1.77 -21.70
C ILE A 307 25.61 0.35 -21.74
N HIS A 308 26.49 -0.64 -21.61
CA HIS A 308 26.11 -2.02 -21.37
C HIS A 308 26.39 -2.35 -19.90
N LEU A 309 25.38 -2.20 -19.05
CA LEU A 309 25.46 -2.47 -17.63
C LEU A 309 25.26 -3.96 -17.36
N LYS A 310 26.27 -4.59 -16.77
CA LYS A 310 26.24 -6.00 -16.39
C LYS A 310 26.62 -6.17 -14.93
N SER A 311 25.75 -6.83 -14.17
CA SER A 311 25.95 -7.07 -12.74
C SER A 311 25.27 -8.35 -12.30
N ASN A 312 25.82 -9.00 -11.29
CA ASN A 312 25.24 -10.22 -10.72
C ASN A 312 24.40 -9.97 -9.47
N ASN A 313 24.30 -8.73 -8.97
CA ASN A 313 23.70 -8.45 -7.67
C ASN A 313 23.01 -7.09 -7.53
N THR A 314 22.59 -6.44 -8.63
CA THR A 314 21.98 -5.09 -8.62
C THR A 314 20.49 -5.16 -8.36
N ARG A 315 20.02 -4.68 -7.21
CA ARG A 315 18.61 -4.78 -6.82
C ARG A 315 17.83 -3.55 -7.24
N ALA A 316 16.56 -3.70 -7.56
CA ALA A 316 15.58 -2.63 -7.66
C ALA A 316 15.18 -2.13 -6.25
N ASP A 317 16.17 -1.63 -5.51
CA ASP A 317 16.00 -1.08 -4.16
C ASP A 317 15.94 0.46 -4.20
N TYR A 318 16.03 1.10 -3.03
CA TYR A 318 15.95 2.56 -2.94
C TYR A 318 16.99 3.28 -3.80
N ARG A 319 18.18 2.71 -4.02
CA ARG A 319 19.27 3.33 -4.78
C ARG A 319 18.95 3.39 -6.26
N VAL A 320 18.45 2.28 -6.81
CA VAL A 320 18.00 2.22 -8.20
C VAL A 320 16.70 3.02 -8.39
N ASN A 321 15.80 2.98 -7.41
CA ASN A 321 14.55 3.75 -7.45
C ASN A 321 14.78 5.27 -7.48
N GLN A 322 15.82 5.78 -6.80
CA GLN A 322 16.22 7.20 -6.91
C GLN A 322 16.60 7.58 -8.34
N ILE A 323 17.31 6.71 -9.06
CA ILE A 323 17.65 6.93 -10.47
C ILE A 323 16.38 6.92 -11.32
N LEU A 324 15.52 5.91 -11.16
CA LEU A 324 14.30 5.75 -11.97
C LEU A 324 13.33 6.95 -11.83
N ARG A 325 13.23 7.53 -10.63
CA ARG A 325 12.41 8.72 -10.37
C ARG A 325 12.87 9.97 -11.12
N LEU A 326 14.15 10.09 -11.48
CA LEU A 326 14.64 11.19 -12.33
C LEU A 326 14.05 11.15 -13.74
N TYR A 327 13.54 9.99 -14.16
CA TYR A 327 12.95 9.76 -15.47
C TYR A 327 11.44 9.48 -15.38
N ASP A 328 10.79 9.91 -14.30
CA ASP A 328 9.36 9.71 -14.03
C ASP A 328 8.88 8.25 -14.03
N ILE A 329 9.80 7.31 -13.75
CA ILE A 329 9.48 5.89 -13.62
C ILE A 329 9.18 5.57 -12.15
N LYS A 330 7.97 5.08 -11.87
CA LYS A 330 7.54 4.61 -10.54
C LYS A 330 7.47 3.09 -10.52
N LEU A 331 8.17 2.46 -9.57
CA LEU A 331 8.06 1.03 -9.33
C LEU A 331 6.91 0.72 -8.36
N PRO A 332 6.12 -0.35 -8.59
CA PRO A 332 5.03 -0.76 -7.70
C PRO A 332 5.54 -1.34 -6.37
N PHE A 333 6.77 -1.85 -6.35
CA PHE A 333 7.45 -2.38 -5.17
C PHE A 333 8.97 -2.21 -5.28
N LEU A 334 9.65 -2.31 -4.14
CA LEU A 334 11.09 -2.29 -4.00
C LEU A 334 11.58 -3.62 -3.45
N GLN A 335 12.77 -4.03 -3.88
CA GLN A 335 13.46 -5.20 -3.36
C GLN A 335 14.16 -4.84 -2.05
N ASN A 336 13.75 -5.47 -0.94
CA ASN A 336 14.40 -5.33 0.36
C ASN A 336 15.70 -6.15 0.41
N ASN A 337 15.70 -7.33 -0.20
CA ASN A 337 16.85 -8.22 -0.29
C ASN A 337 16.82 -9.06 -1.58
N GLY A 338 17.71 -10.05 -1.67
CA GLY A 338 17.80 -10.98 -2.79
C GLY A 338 18.91 -10.66 -3.79
N ILE A 339 18.86 -11.31 -4.95
CA ILE A 339 19.85 -11.15 -6.01
C ILE A 339 19.09 -10.89 -7.31
N THR A 340 19.54 -9.89 -8.05
CA THR A 340 19.07 -9.65 -9.41
C THR A 340 20.30 -9.59 -10.31
N LYS A 341 20.40 -10.54 -11.24
CA LYS A 341 21.39 -10.47 -12.31
C LYS A 341 20.83 -9.55 -13.38
N THR A 342 21.62 -8.56 -13.77
CA THR A 342 21.20 -7.51 -14.68
C THR A 342 22.10 -7.52 -15.91
N ASP A 343 21.48 -7.49 -17.07
CA ASP A 343 22.10 -7.23 -18.36
C ASP A 343 21.27 -6.16 -19.07
N LEU A 344 21.70 -4.91 -18.97
CA LEU A 344 20.97 -3.72 -19.44
C LEU A 344 21.82 -2.97 -20.46
N THR A 345 21.27 -2.73 -21.64
CA THR A 345 21.86 -1.86 -22.65
C THR A 345 21.07 -0.57 -22.74
N LEU A 346 21.77 0.56 -22.64
CA LEU A 346 21.25 1.91 -22.83
C LEU A 346 22.05 2.59 -23.93
N LYS A 347 21.37 3.29 -24.84
CA LYS A 347 22.02 4.19 -25.81
C LYS A 347 21.41 5.57 -25.68
N ILE A 348 22.24 6.52 -25.27
CA ILE A 348 21.84 7.89 -24.96
C ILE A 348 22.49 8.83 -25.98
N PRO A 349 21.75 9.35 -26.97
CA PRO A 349 22.25 10.38 -27.87
C PRO A 349 22.44 11.71 -27.12
N PHE A 350 23.44 12.51 -27.50
CA PHE A 350 23.68 13.83 -26.89
C PHE A 350 22.82 14.94 -27.50
N GLU A 351 22.33 14.77 -28.74
CA GLU A 351 21.50 15.74 -29.46
C GLU A 351 20.05 15.24 -29.66
N HIS A 352 19.11 16.19 -29.72
CA HIS A 352 17.70 15.95 -30.11
C HIS A 352 17.56 15.97 -31.64
N PRO A 353 16.66 15.17 -32.27
CA PRO A 353 15.47 14.52 -31.70
C PRO A 353 15.65 13.04 -31.34
N GLU A 354 16.86 12.49 -31.42
CA GLU A 354 17.09 11.07 -31.15
C GLU A 354 16.68 10.70 -29.72
N LYS A 355 15.94 9.59 -29.57
CA LYS A 355 15.40 9.14 -28.29
C LYS A 355 16.28 8.08 -27.68
N LEU A 356 16.36 8.07 -26.35
CA LEU A 356 16.94 7.00 -25.55
C LEU A 356 16.43 5.64 -26.05
N THR A 357 17.35 4.70 -26.31
CA THR A 357 16.99 3.30 -26.56
C THR A 357 17.48 2.43 -25.42
N TYR A 358 16.66 1.49 -24.99
CA TYR A 358 16.97 0.62 -23.88
C TYR A 358 16.42 -0.79 -24.09
N ARG A 359 17.19 -1.77 -23.62
CA ARG A 359 16.82 -3.18 -23.55
C ARG A 359 17.50 -3.80 -22.33
N GLY A 360 16.78 -4.60 -21.57
CA GLY A 360 17.31 -5.25 -20.38
C GLY A 360 16.82 -6.66 -20.17
N ASN A 361 17.63 -7.48 -19.54
CA ASN A 361 17.25 -8.76 -18.94
C ASN A 361 17.60 -8.72 -17.46
N PHE A 362 16.67 -9.13 -16.62
CA PHE A 362 16.82 -9.15 -15.18
C PHE A 362 16.36 -10.49 -14.62
N ASP A 363 17.30 -11.26 -14.07
CA ASP A 363 17.00 -12.54 -13.42
C ASP A 363 16.98 -12.32 -11.91
N ILE A 364 15.78 -12.26 -11.36
CA ILE A 364 15.52 -12.06 -9.93
C ILE A 364 15.51 -13.43 -9.26
N VAL A 365 16.22 -13.58 -8.14
CA VAL A 365 16.28 -14.80 -7.33
C VAL A 365 16.20 -14.46 -5.84
N ASN A 366 15.32 -15.15 -5.13
CA ASN A 366 15.15 -15.09 -3.67
C ASN A 366 15.08 -13.65 -3.13
N SER A 367 14.12 -12.87 -3.61
CA SER A 367 13.96 -11.47 -3.26
C SER A 367 12.68 -11.21 -2.46
N ASN A 368 12.83 -10.69 -1.24
CA ASN A 368 11.71 -10.14 -0.49
C ASN A 368 11.42 -8.73 -1.01
N ILE A 369 10.15 -8.43 -1.21
CA ILE A 369 9.69 -7.11 -1.67
C ILE A 369 9.02 -6.36 -0.52
N ASN A 370 8.86 -5.05 -0.65
CA ASN A 370 8.22 -4.20 0.35
C ASN A 370 6.67 -4.27 0.35
N ILE A 371 6.12 -5.45 0.09
CA ILE A 371 4.68 -5.75 0.19
C ILE A 371 4.55 -6.93 1.15
N SER A 372 4.12 -6.68 2.39
CA SER A 372 3.96 -7.71 3.43
C SER A 372 5.17 -8.67 3.52
N ASP A 373 4.89 -9.97 3.58
CA ASP A 373 5.83 -11.10 3.60
C ASP A 373 6.06 -11.71 2.19
N PHE A 374 5.68 -11.00 1.12
CA PHE A 374 5.85 -11.49 -0.24
C PHE A 374 7.32 -11.67 -0.62
N LYS A 375 7.61 -12.84 -1.19
CA LYS A 375 8.91 -13.24 -1.70
C LYS A 375 8.81 -13.70 -3.14
N ILE A 376 9.63 -13.10 -4.00
CA ILE A 376 9.88 -13.55 -5.37
C ILE A 376 11.00 -14.60 -5.30
N ILE A 377 10.65 -15.88 -5.45
CA ILE A 377 11.62 -16.98 -5.45
C ILE A 377 12.49 -16.91 -6.70
N GLN A 378 11.86 -16.69 -7.84
CA GLN A 378 12.52 -16.47 -9.12
C GLN A 378 11.64 -15.63 -10.04
N ALA A 379 12.22 -14.85 -10.94
CA ALA A 379 11.51 -14.22 -12.05
C ALA A 379 12.51 -13.79 -13.14
N ASN A 380 12.16 -13.95 -14.42
CA ASN A 380 12.96 -13.44 -15.53
C ASN A 380 12.22 -12.28 -16.17
N VAL A 381 12.77 -11.07 -16.07
CA VAL A 381 12.18 -9.85 -16.61
C VAL A 381 12.95 -9.42 -17.85
N ASN A 382 12.28 -9.36 -18.99
CA ASN A 382 12.82 -8.88 -20.25
C ASN A 382 12.16 -7.54 -20.60
N LEU A 383 12.99 -6.51 -20.76
CA LEU A 383 12.61 -5.16 -21.15
C LEU A 383 13.06 -4.92 -22.59
N GLU A 384 12.12 -4.64 -23.48
CA GLU A 384 12.39 -4.25 -24.86
C GLU A 384 11.56 -3.03 -25.25
N LYS A 385 12.21 -1.87 -25.35
CA LYS A 385 11.51 -0.58 -25.57
C LYS A 385 10.41 -0.39 -24.51
N ASP A 386 9.18 -0.12 -24.93
CA ASP A 386 8.04 0.08 -24.05
C ASP A 386 7.38 -1.23 -23.56
N LYS A 387 7.99 -2.40 -23.82
CA LYS A 387 7.41 -3.70 -23.44
C LYS A 387 8.24 -4.38 -22.36
N VAL A 388 7.59 -4.80 -21.29
CA VAL A 388 8.16 -5.63 -20.23
C VAL A 388 7.47 -6.99 -20.29
N LYS A 389 8.25 -8.06 -20.36
CA LYS A 389 7.78 -9.44 -20.22
C LYS A 389 8.38 -10.03 -18.96
N ILE A 390 7.53 -10.61 -18.12
CA ILE A 390 7.94 -11.33 -16.92
C ILE A 390 7.62 -12.80 -17.16
N ASN A 391 8.63 -13.66 -17.10
CA ASN A 391 8.49 -15.09 -17.34
C ASN A 391 8.91 -15.91 -16.12
N ASN A 392 8.13 -16.95 -15.82
CA ASN A 392 8.35 -17.91 -14.75
C ASN A 392 8.54 -17.22 -13.39
N ALA A 393 7.75 -16.18 -13.11
CA ALA A 393 7.79 -15.54 -11.81
C ALA A 393 7.12 -16.45 -10.79
N ARG A 394 7.83 -16.76 -9.71
CA ARG A 394 7.30 -17.54 -8.58
C ARG A 394 7.23 -16.67 -7.35
N VAL A 395 6.05 -16.60 -6.76
CA VAL A 395 5.74 -15.76 -5.61
C VAL A 395 5.28 -16.62 -4.44
N GLN A 396 5.77 -16.29 -3.26
CA GLN A 396 5.48 -16.99 -2.02
C GLN A 396 5.15 -15.99 -0.91
N SER A 397 4.16 -16.31 -0.08
CA SER A 397 3.81 -15.64 1.17
C SER A 397 3.10 -16.64 2.11
N LYS A 398 2.73 -16.20 3.32
CA LYS A 398 1.93 -16.98 4.27
C LYS A 398 0.53 -17.31 3.73
N LEU A 399 -0.08 -16.40 2.98
CA LEU A 399 -1.47 -16.53 2.51
C LEU A 399 -1.59 -17.01 1.07
N ILE A 400 -0.65 -16.63 0.19
CA ILE A 400 -0.70 -16.93 -1.24
C ILE A 400 0.64 -17.45 -1.76
N ASN A 401 0.55 -18.52 -2.55
CA ASN A 401 1.63 -19.14 -3.29
C ASN A 401 1.19 -19.35 -4.74
N GLY A 402 2.05 -18.97 -5.68
CA GLY A 402 1.74 -19.14 -7.09
C GLY A 402 2.86 -18.74 -8.02
N ASP A 403 2.61 -19.00 -9.30
CA ASP A 403 3.49 -18.64 -10.40
C ASP A 403 2.73 -17.69 -11.35
N PHE A 404 3.43 -16.79 -12.03
CA PHE A 404 2.81 -15.98 -13.08
C PHE A 404 3.77 -15.66 -14.23
N ASN A 405 3.17 -15.41 -15.39
CA ASN A 405 3.80 -14.74 -16.52
C ASN A 405 3.06 -13.44 -16.78
N ALA A 406 3.78 -12.36 -17.12
CA ALA A 406 3.15 -11.07 -17.40
C ALA A 406 3.70 -10.41 -18.65
N SER A 407 2.86 -9.61 -19.31
CA SER A 407 3.25 -8.72 -20.41
C SER A 407 2.71 -7.34 -20.12
N VAL A 408 3.59 -6.35 -20.00
CA VAL A 408 3.25 -4.97 -19.63
C VAL A 408 3.72 -4.02 -20.73
N ASN A 409 2.86 -3.09 -21.11
CA ASN A 409 3.15 -1.99 -22.03
C ASN A 409 3.30 -0.69 -21.24
N LEU A 410 4.53 -0.22 -21.11
CA LEU A 410 4.90 0.99 -20.35
C LEU A 410 4.30 2.27 -20.95
N LYS A 411 4.10 2.32 -22.27
CA LYS A 411 3.54 3.49 -22.95
C LYS A 411 2.02 3.59 -22.77
N GLN A 412 1.33 2.45 -22.85
CA GLN A 412 -0.11 2.38 -22.61
C GLN A 412 -0.45 2.33 -21.11
N LYS A 413 0.55 2.08 -20.27
CA LYS A 413 0.44 1.85 -18.83
C LYS A 413 -0.57 0.75 -18.47
N LYS A 414 -0.53 -0.34 -19.24
CA LYS A 414 -1.41 -1.50 -19.11
C LYS A 414 -0.62 -2.80 -19.21
N GLY A 415 -1.16 -3.89 -18.70
CA GLY A 415 -0.57 -5.22 -18.85
C GLY A 415 -1.53 -6.36 -18.60
N GLU A 416 -1.06 -7.58 -18.84
CA GLU A 416 -1.80 -8.81 -18.63
C GLU A 416 -0.93 -9.78 -17.84
N PHE A 417 -1.51 -10.43 -16.82
CA PHE A 417 -0.87 -11.43 -15.99
C PHE A 417 -1.62 -12.75 -16.15
N LYS A 418 -0.90 -13.80 -16.52
CA LYS A 418 -1.36 -15.18 -16.50
C LYS A 418 -0.84 -15.82 -15.23
N THR A 419 -1.71 -15.95 -14.24
CA THR A 419 -1.37 -16.37 -12.88
C THR A 419 -1.88 -17.78 -12.64
N TYR A 420 -1.05 -18.61 -12.03
CA TYR A 420 -1.40 -19.91 -11.48
C TYR A 420 -1.28 -19.84 -9.96
N ILE A 421 -2.41 -19.85 -9.27
CA ILE A 421 -2.48 -19.93 -7.82
C ILE A 421 -2.35 -21.39 -7.44
N THR A 422 -1.23 -21.75 -6.82
CA THR A 422 -1.05 -23.09 -6.25
C THR A 422 -1.85 -23.22 -4.96
N SER A 423 -1.81 -22.18 -4.11
CA SER A 423 -2.58 -22.13 -2.88
C SER A 423 -2.82 -20.67 -2.47
N LEU A 424 -4.07 -20.33 -2.22
CA LEU A 424 -4.50 -19.13 -1.52
C LEU A 424 -5.37 -19.59 -0.35
N LYS A 425 -4.90 -19.40 0.88
CA LYS A 425 -5.62 -19.77 2.10
C LYS A 425 -5.70 -18.57 3.03
N LEU A 426 -6.92 -18.09 3.27
CA LEU A 426 -7.19 -17.05 4.26
C LEU A 426 -7.45 -17.66 5.64
N PRO A 427 -7.29 -16.89 6.74
CA PRO A 427 -7.56 -17.35 8.10
C PRO A 427 -8.99 -17.86 8.30
N GLN A 428 -9.20 -18.66 9.36
CA GLN A 428 -10.51 -19.21 9.75
C GLN A 428 -11.23 -19.99 8.64
N ASP A 429 -10.46 -20.57 7.69
CA ASP A 429 -10.96 -21.23 6.48
C ASP A 429 -12.00 -20.38 5.71
N SER A 430 -11.88 -19.05 5.78
CA SER A 430 -12.77 -18.09 5.14
C SER A 430 -12.70 -18.14 3.61
N LEU A 431 -11.53 -18.45 3.06
CA LEU A 431 -11.33 -18.70 1.64
C LEU A 431 -10.17 -19.67 1.41
N LYS A 432 -10.39 -20.67 0.54
CA LYS A 432 -9.39 -21.61 0.09
C LYS A 432 -9.50 -21.84 -1.42
N ILE A 433 -8.49 -21.39 -2.16
CA ILE A 433 -8.35 -21.64 -3.61
C ILE A 433 -7.06 -22.42 -3.83
N GLU A 434 -7.15 -23.55 -4.51
CA GLU A 434 -6.01 -24.40 -4.88
C GLU A 434 -6.03 -24.67 -6.38
N ASP A 435 -4.83 -24.76 -6.97
CA ASP A 435 -4.60 -25.14 -8.37
C ASP A 435 -5.48 -24.40 -9.40
N LYS A 436 -5.54 -23.07 -9.30
CA LYS A 436 -6.42 -22.22 -10.13
C LYS A 436 -5.62 -21.30 -11.05
N PHE A 437 -5.96 -21.30 -12.34
CA PHE A 437 -5.48 -20.30 -13.29
C PHE A 437 -6.39 -19.06 -13.29
N LEU A 438 -5.80 -17.87 -13.26
CA LEU A 438 -6.49 -16.58 -13.35
C LEU A 438 -5.72 -15.64 -14.29
N ASN A 439 -6.46 -14.95 -15.15
CA ASN A 439 -5.93 -13.83 -15.93
C ASN A 439 -6.25 -12.51 -15.20
N LEU A 440 -5.26 -11.66 -15.00
CA LEU A 440 -5.40 -10.35 -14.37
C LEU A 440 -4.97 -9.24 -15.32
N ASP A 441 -5.82 -8.25 -15.49
CA ASP A 441 -5.54 -7.06 -16.28
C ASP A 441 -4.93 -5.98 -15.37
N LEU A 442 -3.72 -5.54 -15.68
CA LEU A 442 -3.02 -4.47 -14.98
C LEU A 442 -3.35 -3.12 -15.61
N ASP A 443 -3.72 -2.14 -14.79
CA ASP A 443 -3.74 -0.72 -15.13
C ASP A 443 -2.88 0.04 -14.12
N PHE A 444 -2.01 0.94 -14.60
CA PHE A 444 -1.18 1.81 -13.78
C PHE A 444 -1.09 3.23 -14.38
N ASP A 445 -2.13 3.69 -15.07
CA ASP A 445 -2.13 5.04 -15.63
C ASP A 445 -2.15 6.12 -14.55
N HIS A 446 -2.97 5.90 -13.52
CA HIS A 446 -3.10 6.74 -12.34
C HIS A 446 -2.76 5.95 -11.07
N ASN A 447 -3.56 4.93 -10.79
CA ASN A 447 -3.44 4.01 -9.65
C ASN A 447 -3.08 2.62 -10.16
N ILE A 448 -2.25 1.88 -9.41
CA ILE A 448 -1.87 0.51 -9.73
C ILE A 448 -3.01 -0.42 -9.29
N SER A 449 -3.64 -1.07 -10.27
CA SER A 449 -4.73 -2.03 -10.03
C SER A 449 -4.61 -3.29 -10.89
N LEU A 450 -5.07 -4.42 -10.34
CA LEU A 450 -5.22 -5.69 -11.06
C LEU A 450 -6.68 -6.12 -11.05
N TYR A 451 -7.26 -6.36 -12.22
CA TYR A 451 -8.63 -6.79 -12.37
C TYR A 451 -8.74 -8.23 -12.87
N ASN A 452 -9.51 -9.07 -12.18
CA ASN A 452 -9.88 -10.41 -12.63
C ASN A 452 -11.34 -10.43 -13.08
N LYS A 453 -11.56 -10.73 -14.37
CA LYS A 453 -12.90 -10.79 -14.95
C LYS A 453 -13.73 -11.99 -14.48
N GLU A 454 -13.10 -13.12 -14.18
CA GLU A 454 -13.79 -14.37 -13.81
C GLU A 454 -14.43 -14.29 -12.42
N LEU A 455 -13.66 -13.82 -11.44
CA LEU A 455 -14.06 -13.62 -10.05
C LEU A 455 -14.66 -12.22 -9.80
N THR A 456 -14.62 -11.33 -10.81
CA THR A 456 -15.11 -9.95 -10.73
C THR A 456 -14.46 -9.16 -9.59
N THR A 457 -13.12 -9.24 -9.53
CA THR A 457 -12.32 -8.76 -8.40
C THR A 457 -11.28 -7.77 -8.85
N THR A 458 -11.18 -6.65 -8.14
CA THR A 458 -10.14 -5.63 -8.34
C THR A 458 -9.25 -5.55 -7.12
N LEU A 459 -7.94 -5.62 -7.33
CA LEU A 459 -6.90 -5.42 -6.32
C LEU A 459 -6.27 -4.04 -6.53
N PHE A 460 -6.03 -3.29 -5.46
CA PHE A 460 -5.37 -1.97 -5.49
C PHE A 460 -4.15 -1.95 -4.56
N PHE A 461 -3.11 -1.19 -4.94
CA PHE A 461 -1.80 -1.20 -4.28
C PHE A 461 -1.27 0.17 -3.78
N ASP A 462 -1.90 1.29 -4.12
CA ASP A 462 -1.30 2.63 -3.90
C ASP A 462 -1.44 3.18 -2.47
N GLN A 463 -2.42 2.73 -1.69
CA GLN A 463 -2.69 3.18 -0.31
C GLN A 463 -2.79 2.00 0.67
N GLY A 464 -1.91 1.02 0.52
CA GLY A 464 -2.03 -0.30 1.15
C GLY A 464 -2.69 -1.30 0.21
N PHE A 465 -2.97 -2.50 0.71
CA PHE A 465 -3.62 -3.54 -0.07
C PHE A 465 -5.14 -3.48 0.16
N SER A 466 -5.90 -3.26 -0.91
CA SER A 466 -7.35 -3.33 -0.85
C SER A 466 -7.92 -4.17 -1.97
N VAL A 467 -9.01 -4.86 -1.67
CA VAL A 467 -9.71 -5.78 -2.57
C VAL A 467 -11.16 -5.34 -2.67
N TYR A 468 -11.68 -5.27 -3.89
CA TYR A 468 -13.10 -5.12 -4.16
C TYR A 468 -13.59 -6.31 -4.97
N VAL A 469 -14.62 -6.99 -4.50
CA VAL A 469 -15.29 -8.10 -5.17
C VAL A 469 -16.71 -7.65 -5.48
N ALA A 470 -17.04 -7.55 -6.77
CA ALA A 470 -18.36 -7.09 -7.20
C ALA A 470 -19.45 -8.17 -7.08
N LYS A 471 -19.06 -9.46 -7.05
CA LYS A 471 -19.99 -10.59 -6.91
C LYS A 471 -19.41 -11.67 -6.01
N LEU A 472 -19.79 -11.67 -4.74
CA LEU A 472 -19.32 -12.63 -3.75
C LEU A 472 -19.75 -14.07 -4.08
N ALA A 473 -20.85 -14.26 -4.82
CA ALA A 473 -21.29 -15.57 -5.30
C ALA A 473 -20.21 -16.35 -6.07
N LYS A 474 -19.25 -15.66 -6.72
CA LYS A 474 -18.11 -16.28 -7.41
C LYS A 474 -17.13 -17.01 -6.49
N TYR A 475 -17.18 -16.73 -5.20
CA TYR A 475 -16.30 -17.28 -4.19
C TYR A 475 -16.96 -18.38 -3.34
N LYS A 476 -18.26 -18.66 -3.53
CA LYS A 476 -19.01 -19.60 -2.69
C LYS A 476 -18.41 -21.00 -2.66
N GLU A 477 -17.95 -21.53 -3.78
CA GLU A 477 -17.31 -22.85 -3.86
C GLU A 477 -15.96 -22.91 -3.12
N TYR A 478 -15.32 -21.76 -2.92
CA TYR A 478 -14.01 -21.63 -2.29
C TYR A 478 -14.09 -21.19 -0.82
N SER A 479 -15.28 -20.87 -0.30
CA SER A 479 -15.47 -20.34 1.05
C SER A 479 -16.34 -21.25 1.91
N ASN A 480 -15.71 -22.00 2.82
CA ASN A 480 -16.44 -22.81 3.80
C ASN A 480 -17.32 -21.93 4.70
N LEU A 481 -16.86 -20.71 5.02
CA LEU A 481 -17.63 -19.75 5.79
C LEU A 481 -18.95 -19.39 5.08
N MET A 482 -18.91 -19.07 3.79
CA MET A 482 -20.13 -18.79 3.03
C MET A 482 -21.05 -20.00 2.92
N GLN A 483 -20.50 -21.20 2.74
CA GLN A 483 -21.28 -22.44 2.64
C GLN A 483 -21.98 -22.77 3.96
N LYS A 484 -21.28 -22.70 5.10
CA LYS A 484 -21.86 -22.99 6.42
C LYS A 484 -22.93 -21.98 6.84
N ASN A 485 -22.78 -20.72 6.45
CA ASN A 485 -23.71 -19.65 6.81
C ASN A 485 -24.70 -19.32 5.67
N ASN A 486 -24.82 -20.21 4.67
CA ASN A 486 -25.73 -20.06 3.53
C ASN A 486 -25.73 -18.67 2.87
N VAL A 487 -24.56 -18.04 2.74
CA VAL A 487 -24.42 -16.77 2.02
C VAL A 487 -24.54 -17.03 0.51
N HIS A 488 -25.36 -16.25 -0.18
CA HIS A 488 -25.63 -16.42 -1.61
C HIS A 488 -24.82 -15.46 -2.46
N ASP A 489 -24.93 -14.15 -2.24
CA ASP A 489 -24.22 -13.11 -2.99
C ASP A 489 -24.07 -11.83 -2.17
N GLY A 490 -23.28 -10.89 -2.69
CA GLY A 490 -23.04 -9.56 -2.13
C GLY A 490 -21.85 -8.88 -2.80
N GLU A 491 -21.51 -7.69 -2.33
CA GLU A 491 -20.31 -6.95 -2.72
C GLU A 491 -19.36 -6.88 -1.54
N LEU A 492 -18.08 -7.21 -1.72
CA LEU A 492 -17.09 -7.17 -0.65
C LEU A 492 -16.04 -6.11 -0.93
N SER A 493 -15.79 -5.26 0.05
CA SER A 493 -14.63 -4.37 0.11
C SER A 493 -13.78 -4.76 1.29
N LEU A 494 -12.49 -5.01 1.07
CA LEU A 494 -11.55 -5.39 2.11
C LEU A 494 -10.32 -4.48 2.04
N LYS A 495 -9.85 -4.01 3.18
CA LYS A 495 -8.60 -3.27 3.32
C LYS A 495 -7.72 -3.92 4.38
N THR A 496 -6.43 -3.97 4.09
CA THR A 496 -5.42 -4.41 5.06
C THR A 496 -4.07 -3.76 4.79
N VAL A 497 -3.28 -3.64 5.85
CA VAL A 497 -1.91 -3.09 5.81
C VAL A 497 -0.85 -4.15 6.12
N ASN A 498 -1.21 -5.19 6.85
CA ASN A 498 -0.29 -6.21 7.39
C ASN A 498 -0.77 -7.65 7.18
N PHE A 499 -1.96 -7.87 6.58
CA PHE A 499 -2.60 -9.17 6.43
C PHE A 499 -2.92 -9.91 7.74
N ASP A 500 -2.95 -9.18 8.86
CA ASP A 500 -3.45 -9.65 10.16
C ASP A 500 -4.66 -8.82 10.63
N ASP A 501 -4.65 -7.51 10.36
CA ASP A 501 -5.77 -6.59 10.60
C ASP A 501 -6.55 -6.35 9.30
N PHE A 502 -7.87 -6.44 9.38
CA PHE A 502 -8.75 -6.30 8.21
C PHE A 502 -9.94 -5.40 8.52
N ASP A 503 -10.21 -4.45 7.62
CA ASP A 503 -11.49 -3.77 7.53
C ASP A 503 -12.27 -4.37 6.37
N VAL A 504 -13.42 -4.98 6.65
CA VAL A 504 -14.24 -5.70 5.67
C VAL A 504 -15.65 -5.14 5.68
N ASP A 505 -16.09 -4.62 4.55
CA ASP A 505 -17.48 -4.25 4.31
C ASP A 505 -18.09 -5.22 3.31
N ILE A 506 -19.23 -5.82 3.67
CA ILE A 506 -20.01 -6.71 2.81
C ILE A 506 -21.38 -6.07 2.59
N ASN A 507 -21.60 -5.53 1.40
CA ASN A 507 -22.80 -4.78 1.05
C ASN A 507 -23.78 -5.63 0.24
N ASN A 508 -25.07 -5.31 0.38
CA ASN A 508 -26.16 -5.96 -0.36
C ASN A 508 -26.12 -7.49 -0.25
N THR A 509 -25.80 -8.00 0.94
CA THR A 509 -25.57 -9.42 1.18
C THR A 509 -26.91 -10.15 1.24
N THR A 510 -27.01 -11.28 0.54
CA THR A 510 -28.15 -12.20 0.62
C THR A 510 -27.73 -13.50 1.27
N PHE A 511 -28.53 -14.02 2.19
CA PHE A 511 -28.20 -15.20 2.99
C PHE A 511 -29.47 -15.84 3.58
N GLU A 512 -29.38 -17.09 4.04
CA GLU A 512 -30.43 -17.70 4.86
C GLU A 512 -30.15 -17.42 6.34
N SER A 513 -31.20 -17.12 7.12
CA SER A 513 -31.07 -16.84 8.55
C SER A 513 -32.15 -17.52 9.37
N PHE A 514 -31.80 -17.87 10.61
CA PHE A 514 -32.74 -18.25 11.66
C PHE A 514 -33.39 -17.02 12.33
N LEU A 515 -33.00 -15.81 11.93
CA LEU A 515 -33.64 -14.56 12.36
C LEU A 515 -34.81 -14.20 11.44
N LEU A 516 -35.82 -13.56 12.02
CA LEU A 516 -36.94 -12.97 11.29
C LEU A 516 -37.07 -11.49 11.66
N TYR A 517 -37.62 -10.68 10.76
CA TYR A 517 -38.12 -9.36 11.10
C TYR A 517 -39.31 -9.46 12.07
N LYS A 518 -39.66 -8.36 12.75
CA LYS A 518 -40.80 -8.34 13.69
C LYS A 518 -42.16 -8.65 13.04
N ASP A 519 -42.29 -8.50 11.74
CA ASP A 519 -43.47 -8.89 10.96
C ASP A 519 -43.47 -10.37 10.56
N ASN A 520 -42.47 -11.14 11.05
CA ASN A 520 -42.19 -12.55 10.76
C ASN A 520 -41.74 -12.84 9.33
N ASN A 521 -41.36 -11.82 8.54
CA ASN A 521 -40.67 -12.05 7.28
C ASN A 521 -39.21 -12.51 7.51
N PRO A 522 -38.64 -13.36 6.64
CA PRO A 522 -37.26 -13.83 6.77
C PRO A 522 -36.22 -12.70 6.77
N TYR A 523 -35.23 -12.75 7.68
CA TYR A 523 -34.09 -11.84 7.71
C TYR A 523 -32.99 -12.34 6.76
N GLU A 524 -33.17 -12.13 5.44
CA GLU A 524 -32.32 -12.73 4.40
C GLU A 524 -31.46 -11.72 3.63
N TYR A 525 -31.49 -10.45 4.06
CA TYR A 525 -30.80 -9.35 3.38
C TYR A 525 -30.31 -8.30 4.37
N ASP A 526 -29.00 -8.00 4.37
CA ASP A 526 -28.41 -6.86 5.07
C ASP A 526 -27.00 -6.54 4.50
N SER A 527 -26.38 -5.48 4.99
CA SER A 527 -24.97 -5.18 4.81
C SER A 527 -24.24 -5.26 6.16
N PHE A 528 -22.97 -5.63 6.15
CA PHE A 528 -22.17 -5.84 7.34
C PHE A 528 -20.84 -5.10 7.24
N SER A 529 -20.42 -4.46 8.33
CA SER A 529 -19.07 -3.94 8.50
C SER A 529 -18.38 -4.73 9.60
N VAL A 530 -17.18 -5.24 9.29
CA VAL A 530 -16.39 -6.12 10.16
C VAL A 530 -14.98 -5.56 10.29
N ASN A 531 -14.57 -5.24 11.51
CA ASN A 531 -13.19 -4.92 11.86
C ASN A 531 -12.55 -6.12 12.56
N ILE A 532 -11.47 -6.66 11.99
CA ILE A 532 -10.73 -7.81 12.50
C ILE A 532 -9.36 -7.33 12.97
N LYS A 533 -8.96 -7.74 14.18
CA LYS A 533 -7.64 -7.47 14.75
C LYS A 533 -7.08 -8.77 15.33
N GLY A 534 -6.24 -9.46 14.56
CA GLY A 534 -5.79 -10.81 14.92
C GLY A 534 -6.96 -11.79 15.01
N ASP A 535 -7.20 -12.37 16.20
CA ASP A 535 -8.31 -13.31 16.43
C ASP A 535 -9.60 -12.63 16.93
N ASP A 536 -9.56 -11.33 17.24
CA ASP A 536 -10.70 -10.55 17.72
C ASP A 536 -11.43 -9.90 16.55
N PHE A 537 -12.74 -9.69 16.69
CA PHE A 537 -13.53 -9.00 15.65
C PHE A 537 -14.70 -8.19 16.24
N ASN A 538 -15.09 -7.16 15.49
CA ASN A 538 -16.33 -6.40 15.69
C ASN A 538 -17.13 -6.41 14.39
N LEU A 539 -18.33 -6.96 14.42
CA LEU A 539 -19.28 -7.01 13.31
C LEU A 539 -20.51 -6.16 13.65
N THR A 540 -20.93 -5.34 12.69
CA THR A 540 -22.14 -4.53 12.79
C THR A 540 -22.95 -4.67 11.51
N SER A 541 -24.26 -4.87 11.66
CA SER A 541 -25.18 -4.89 10.53
C SER A 541 -25.70 -3.48 10.25
N ALA A 542 -25.90 -3.13 8.97
CA ALA A 542 -26.33 -1.80 8.55
C ALA A 542 -27.76 -1.48 9.02
N SER A 543 -28.62 -2.51 9.14
CA SER A 543 -29.94 -2.38 9.76
C SER A 543 -29.90 -2.06 11.27
N GLY A 544 -28.76 -2.29 11.94
CA GLY A 544 -28.63 -2.19 13.39
C GLY A 544 -29.25 -3.37 14.16
N SER A 545 -29.72 -4.38 13.44
CA SER A 545 -30.40 -5.56 13.99
C SER A 545 -29.42 -6.51 14.66
N VAL A 546 -28.18 -6.59 14.16
CA VAL A 546 -27.16 -7.51 14.67
C VAL A 546 -25.85 -6.76 14.93
N LEU A 547 -25.31 -6.92 16.14
CA LEU A 547 -23.93 -6.60 16.46
C LEU A 547 -23.27 -7.83 17.07
N ALA A 548 -22.04 -8.14 16.69
CA ALA A 548 -21.27 -9.22 17.30
C ALA A 548 -19.84 -8.78 17.56
N GLN A 549 -19.32 -9.07 18.75
CA GLN A 549 -17.97 -8.73 19.17
C GLN A 549 -17.31 -9.93 19.82
N LYS A 550 -16.15 -10.32 19.31
CA LYS A 550 -15.30 -11.35 19.92
C LYS A 550 -14.09 -10.69 20.57
N GLU A 551 -13.89 -10.99 21.84
CA GLU A 551 -12.70 -10.62 22.62
C GLU A 551 -12.15 -11.89 23.26
N SER A 552 -10.98 -12.36 22.80
CA SER A 552 -10.41 -13.64 23.20
C SER A 552 -11.40 -14.81 22.95
N ASP A 553 -11.88 -15.47 24.00
CA ASP A 553 -12.79 -16.62 23.93
C ASP A 553 -14.27 -16.25 24.15
N ASP A 554 -14.55 -14.97 24.45
CA ASP A 554 -15.90 -14.47 24.69
C ASP A 554 -16.48 -13.82 23.42
N VAL A 555 -17.70 -14.21 23.05
CA VAL A 555 -18.44 -13.68 21.89
C VAL A 555 -19.73 -13.02 22.37
N ASN A 556 -19.79 -11.70 22.30
CA ASN A 556 -20.96 -10.91 22.64
C ASN A 556 -21.82 -10.68 21.38
N ILE A 557 -23.08 -11.10 21.39
CA ILE A 557 -24.04 -10.92 20.30
C ILE A 557 -25.16 -10.02 20.82
N THR A 558 -25.44 -8.92 20.11
CA THR A 558 -26.59 -8.05 20.37
C THR A 558 -27.59 -8.15 19.24
N LEU A 559 -28.85 -8.42 19.57
CA LEU A 559 -29.97 -8.47 18.64
C LEU A 559 -31.00 -7.38 18.96
N ASN A 560 -31.46 -6.62 17.97
CA ASN A 560 -32.45 -5.57 18.19
C ASN A 560 -33.59 -5.69 17.18
N ASN A 561 -34.84 -5.69 17.66
CA ASN A 561 -36.04 -5.67 16.82
C ASN A 561 -36.07 -6.81 15.78
N VAL A 562 -35.67 -8.00 16.18
CA VAL A 562 -35.73 -9.23 15.38
C VAL A 562 -36.30 -10.35 16.22
N ASN A 563 -36.91 -11.33 15.56
CA ASN A 563 -37.43 -12.54 16.17
C ASN A 563 -36.45 -13.69 15.93
N LEU A 564 -36.35 -14.61 16.89
CA LEU A 564 -35.47 -15.78 16.83
C LEU A 564 -36.30 -17.05 16.60
N LEU A 565 -36.07 -17.72 15.47
CA LEU A 565 -36.70 -18.99 15.17
C LEU A 565 -35.88 -20.14 15.74
N ILE A 566 -36.46 -20.93 16.66
CA ILE A 566 -35.79 -22.05 17.33
C ILE A 566 -36.47 -23.36 16.95
N SER A 567 -35.68 -24.35 16.53
CA SER A 567 -36.13 -25.72 16.23
C SER A 567 -35.14 -26.74 16.82
N GLN A 568 -35.66 -27.84 17.37
CA GLN A 568 -34.93 -28.90 18.07
C GLN A 568 -33.92 -29.58 17.14
N ASN A 569 -34.33 -29.84 15.91
CA ASN A 569 -33.47 -30.49 14.89
C ASN A 569 -32.24 -29.62 14.55
N ASP A 570 -32.36 -28.30 14.68
CA ASP A 570 -31.26 -27.36 14.40
C ASP A 570 -30.29 -27.23 15.59
N THR A 571 -30.76 -27.57 16.81
CA THR A 571 -30.00 -27.43 18.07
C THR A 571 -29.14 -28.63 18.47
N GLU A 572 -29.47 -29.85 18.03
CA GLU A 572 -28.72 -31.07 18.43
C GLU A 572 -27.28 -31.12 17.86
N ASN A 573 -27.01 -30.41 16.75
CA ASN A 573 -25.68 -30.36 16.13
C ASN A 573 -24.86 -29.09 16.47
N THR A 574 -25.49 -28.04 16.99
CA THR A 574 -24.82 -26.73 17.19
C THR A 574 -24.07 -26.64 18.52
N LEU A 575 -24.52 -27.34 19.57
CA LEU A 575 -23.89 -27.28 20.90
C LEU A 575 -22.52 -27.99 20.96
N SER A 576 -22.28 -28.97 20.09
CA SER A 576 -20.99 -29.66 19.97
C SER A 576 -19.89 -28.78 19.36
N ASP A 577 -20.26 -27.79 18.55
CA ASP A 577 -19.34 -26.90 17.84
C ASP A 577 -18.89 -25.69 18.69
N LEU A 578 -19.43 -25.52 19.91
CA LEU A 578 -19.11 -24.41 20.82
C LEU A 578 -17.88 -24.67 21.71
N GLU A 579 -17.05 -25.68 21.41
CA GLU A 579 -15.87 -25.98 22.23
C GLU A 579 -14.89 -24.80 22.29
N GLY A 580 -14.59 -24.35 23.51
CA GLY A 580 -13.63 -23.26 23.76
C GLY A 580 -14.19 -21.85 23.67
N LEU A 581 -15.48 -21.66 23.35
CA LEU A 581 -16.10 -20.33 23.24
C LEU A 581 -17.27 -20.14 24.22
N ASN A 582 -17.50 -18.88 24.57
CA ASN A 582 -18.57 -18.45 25.46
C ASN A 582 -19.41 -17.37 24.81
N TYR A 583 -20.70 -17.61 24.64
CA TYR A 583 -21.58 -16.71 23.92
C TYR A 583 -22.49 -15.95 24.88
N TYR A 584 -22.42 -14.62 24.82
CA TYR A 584 -23.31 -13.71 25.54
C TYR A 584 -24.27 -13.07 24.55
N ILE A 585 -25.52 -13.53 24.54
CA ILE A 585 -26.57 -12.99 23.69
C ILE A 585 -27.33 -11.96 24.50
N ASN A 586 -27.47 -10.73 24.00
CA ASN A 586 -28.32 -9.69 24.55
C ASN A 586 -29.29 -9.25 23.47
N ALA A 587 -30.58 -9.25 23.76
CA ALA A 587 -31.60 -8.94 22.78
C ALA A 587 -32.64 -7.97 23.33
N LYS A 588 -33.12 -7.05 22.48
CA LYS A 588 -34.17 -6.09 22.80
C LYS A 588 -35.31 -6.23 21.81
N ASN A 589 -36.54 -6.22 22.32
CA ASN A 589 -37.77 -6.39 21.54
C ASN A 589 -37.67 -7.63 20.63
N ILE A 590 -37.68 -8.81 21.27
CA ILE A 590 -37.42 -10.10 20.62
C ILE A 590 -38.51 -11.10 20.96
N ASP A 591 -38.97 -11.82 19.94
CA ASP A 591 -39.83 -12.99 20.14
C ASP A 591 -39.03 -14.26 19.88
N LEU A 592 -39.06 -15.20 20.83
CA LEU A 592 -38.54 -16.55 20.63
C LEU A 592 -39.67 -17.43 20.09
N ILE A 593 -39.57 -17.83 18.82
CA ILE A 593 -40.55 -18.66 18.14
C ILE A 593 -40.08 -20.11 18.22
N LEU A 594 -40.72 -20.89 19.08
CA LEU A 594 -40.46 -22.31 19.28
C LEU A 594 -41.23 -23.11 18.22
N LYS A 595 -40.60 -23.37 17.08
CA LYS A 595 -41.23 -23.92 15.87
C LYS A 595 -41.89 -25.27 16.12
N ASP A 596 -41.19 -26.18 16.80
CA ASP A 596 -41.69 -27.56 17.02
C ASP A 596 -42.86 -27.62 17.99
N PHE A 597 -42.96 -26.63 18.87
CA PHE A 597 -44.05 -26.51 19.84
C PHE A 597 -45.19 -25.62 19.35
N ASN A 598 -44.95 -24.87 18.27
CA ASN A 598 -45.86 -23.87 17.74
C ASN A 598 -46.24 -22.81 18.81
N LYS A 599 -45.20 -22.35 19.54
CA LYS A 599 -45.29 -21.42 20.67
C LYS A 599 -44.39 -20.20 20.45
N THR A 600 -44.79 -19.07 21.01
CA THR A 600 -44.00 -17.83 20.99
C THR A 600 -43.82 -17.32 22.40
N LEU A 601 -42.61 -16.84 22.70
CA LEU A 601 -42.27 -16.14 23.94
C LEU A 601 -41.81 -14.73 23.56
N ASP A 602 -42.59 -13.71 23.86
CA ASP A 602 -42.29 -12.32 23.53
C ASP A 602 -41.65 -11.59 24.71
N PHE A 603 -40.51 -10.94 24.47
CA PHE A 603 -39.70 -10.30 25.51
C PHE A 603 -39.27 -8.88 25.12
N ASP A 604 -39.32 -7.98 26.09
CA ASP A 604 -38.77 -6.62 25.97
C ASP A 604 -37.24 -6.67 25.97
N GLN A 605 -36.67 -7.47 26.87
CA GLN A 605 -35.25 -7.77 26.94
C GLN A 605 -35.04 -9.25 27.20
N PHE A 606 -34.04 -9.81 26.53
CA PHE A 606 -33.59 -11.18 26.72
C PHE A 606 -32.07 -11.16 26.81
N SER A 607 -31.49 -11.94 27.71
CA SER A 607 -30.06 -12.17 27.73
C SER A 607 -29.76 -13.61 28.06
N ALA A 608 -28.76 -14.19 27.39
CA ALA A 608 -28.34 -15.56 27.58
C ALA A 608 -26.82 -15.67 27.60
N ASN A 609 -26.31 -16.53 28.47
CA ASN A 609 -24.95 -17.04 28.47
C ASN A 609 -25.01 -18.50 28.04
N VAL A 610 -24.35 -18.82 26.94
CA VAL A 610 -24.36 -20.14 26.31
C VAL A 610 -22.92 -20.66 26.17
N LYS A 611 -22.68 -21.85 26.70
CA LYS A 611 -21.45 -22.64 26.56
C LYS A 611 -21.81 -24.09 26.28
N LYS A 612 -20.82 -24.92 25.94
CA LYS A 612 -21.00 -26.38 25.90
C LYS A 612 -21.65 -26.87 27.20
N ASP A 613 -22.79 -27.55 27.07
CA ASP A 613 -23.60 -28.11 28.16
C ASP A 613 -24.08 -27.12 29.24
N PHE A 614 -24.10 -25.81 28.95
CA PHE A 614 -24.56 -24.78 29.88
C PHE A 614 -25.32 -23.66 29.16
N VAL A 615 -26.55 -23.41 29.58
CA VAL A 615 -27.36 -22.28 29.13
C VAL A 615 -27.94 -21.59 30.36
N LYS A 616 -27.66 -20.30 30.52
CA LYS A 616 -28.32 -19.45 31.51
C LYS A 616 -28.96 -18.27 30.80
N ALA A 617 -30.28 -18.18 30.82
CA ALA A 617 -30.99 -17.06 30.23
C ALA A 617 -31.86 -16.33 31.25
N GLN A 618 -32.05 -15.03 31.02
CA GLN A 618 -32.95 -14.17 31.78
C GLN A 618 -33.68 -13.24 30.79
N ALA A 619 -34.95 -12.98 31.04
CA ALA A 619 -35.74 -12.11 30.19
C ALA A 619 -36.78 -11.33 31.01
N ASN A 620 -37.34 -10.28 30.42
CA ASN A 620 -38.46 -9.54 30.99
C ASN A 620 -39.49 -9.13 29.93
N ARG A 621 -40.71 -8.89 30.42
CA ARG A 621 -41.82 -8.30 29.66
C ARG A 621 -42.69 -7.51 30.64
N GLY A 622 -42.68 -6.19 30.55
CA GLY A 622 -43.29 -5.35 31.58
C GLY A 622 -42.75 -5.67 32.99
N GLU A 623 -43.64 -6.07 33.92
CA GLU A 623 -43.23 -6.51 35.26
C GLU A 623 -42.78 -7.98 35.33
N SER A 624 -43.03 -8.75 34.29
CA SER A 624 -42.73 -10.18 34.22
C SER A 624 -41.23 -10.42 34.19
N LYS A 625 -40.75 -11.42 34.94
CA LYS A 625 -39.33 -11.83 34.96
C LYS A 625 -39.19 -13.31 34.71
N PHE A 626 -38.32 -13.66 33.77
CA PHE A 626 -38.05 -15.03 33.37
C PHE A 626 -36.59 -15.38 33.63
N ASN A 627 -36.33 -16.54 34.20
CA ASN A 627 -35.00 -17.10 34.38
C ASN A 627 -34.99 -18.56 33.96
N PHE A 628 -33.96 -18.94 33.23
CA PHE A 628 -33.72 -20.29 32.75
C PHE A 628 -32.28 -20.68 33.06
N LEU A 629 -32.09 -21.89 33.59
CA LEU A 629 -30.79 -22.51 33.76
C LEU A 629 -30.89 -23.95 33.27
N LEU A 630 -30.02 -24.32 32.35
CA LEU A 630 -29.79 -25.69 31.92
C LEU A 630 -28.30 -25.97 32.03
N LYS A 631 -27.95 -27.02 32.76
CA LYS A 631 -26.60 -27.58 32.80
C LYS A 631 -26.69 -29.09 33.01
N GLU A 632 -25.55 -29.78 32.97
CA GLU A 632 -25.52 -31.23 33.20
C GLU A 632 -26.31 -31.63 34.47
N ASN A 633 -27.33 -32.49 34.28
CA ASN A 633 -28.24 -32.97 35.32
C ASN A 633 -28.99 -31.89 36.13
N GLN A 634 -29.15 -30.68 35.61
CA GLN A 634 -29.93 -29.64 36.27
C GLN A 634 -30.64 -28.74 35.26
N MET A 635 -31.96 -28.61 35.43
CA MET A 635 -32.82 -27.68 34.71
C MET A 635 -33.63 -26.86 35.73
N GLN A 636 -33.65 -25.55 35.58
CA GLN A 636 -34.48 -24.65 36.37
C GLN A 636 -35.18 -23.62 35.46
N ILE A 637 -36.48 -23.42 35.70
CA ILE A 637 -37.27 -22.37 35.05
C ILE A 637 -37.98 -21.59 36.15
N ARG A 638 -37.87 -20.26 36.12
CA ARG A 638 -38.66 -19.37 36.97
C ARG A 638 -39.28 -18.29 36.10
N ALA A 639 -40.59 -18.23 36.05
CA ALA A 639 -41.33 -17.12 35.46
C ALA A 639 -42.16 -16.47 36.55
N LEU A 640 -41.95 -15.18 36.81
CA LEU A 640 -42.56 -14.45 37.91
C LEU A 640 -43.37 -13.28 37.37
N LYS A 641 -44.53 -13.02 38.00
CA LYS A 641 -45.43 -11.92 37.65
C LYS A 641 -45.81 -11.88 36.17
N MET A 642 -46.01 -13.03 35.54
CA MET A 642 -46.57 -13.07 34.18
C MET A 642 -47.97 -12.46 34.20
N ASP A 643 -48.32 -11.74 33.14
CA ASP A 643 -49.68 -11.26 32.87
C ASP A 643 -50.48 -12.29 32.05
N ASP A 644 -51.78 -12.05 31.93
CA ASP A 644 -52.69 -12.88 31.15
C ASP A 644 -52.36 -12.85 29.66
N ASP A 645 -51.95 -11.71 29.12
CA ASP A 645 -51.60 -11.54 27.71
C ASP A 645 -50.41 -12.41 27.29
N PHE A 646 -49.34 -12.48 28.09
CA PHE A 646 -48.19 -13.34 27.84
C PHE A 646 -48.60 -14.82 27.86
N LEU A 647 -49.35 -15.24 28.89
CA LEU A 647 -49.80 -16.62 29.00
C LEU A 647 -50.76 -17.02 27.88
N ASN A 648 -51.70 -16.15 27.52
CA ASN A 648 -52.65 -16.42 26.44
C ASN A 648 -51.94 -16.49 25.09
N THR A 649 -50.94 -15.64 24.85
CA THR A 649 -50.07 -15.70 23.67
C THR A 649 -49.30 -17.02 23.61
N PHE A 650 -48.65 -17.41 24.71
CA PHE A 650 -47.96 -18.70 24.80
C PHE A 650 -48.93 -19.87 24.61
N MET A 651 -50.08 -19.87 25.28
CA MET A 651 -51.07 -20.95 25.18
C MET A 651 -51.77 -20.98 23.82
N ARG A 652 -51.79 -19.85 23.11
CA ARG A 652 -52.56 -19.57 21.88
C ARG A 652 -54.06 -19.74 22.07
N GLN A 653 -54.52 -19.37 23.27
CA GLN A 653 -55.88 -19.53 23.75
C GLN A 653 -56.13 -18.42 24.76
N ASN A 654 -57.34 -17.86 24.80
CA ASN A 654 -57.74 -16.88 25.82
C ASN A 654 -58.16 -17.60 27.12
N ALA A 655 -57.24 -18.37 27.69
CA ALA A 655 -57.48 -19.23 28.83
C ALA A 655 -57.70 -18.43 30.13
N PHE A 656 -57.10 -17.24 30.20
CA PHE A 656 -57.14 -16.37 31.38
C PHE A 656 -57.56 -14.95 31.03
N GLU A 657 -58.25 -14.28 31.95
CA GLU A 657 -58.48 -12.83 31.89
C GLU A 657 -58.01 -12.21 33.21
N LYS A 658 -57.10 -11.23 33.11
CA LYS A 658 -56.38 -10.60 34.24
C LYS A 658 -55.59 -11.61 35.08
N GLY A 659 -54.90 -11.09 36.09
CA GLY A 659 -54.25 -11.87 37.13
C GLY A 659 -52.73 -11.81 37.08
N GLU A 660 -52.12 -12.40 38.10
CA GLU A 660 -50.66 -12.53 38.23
C GLU A 660 -50.30 -14.01 38.31
N PHE A 661 -49.38 -14.46 37.46
CA PHE A 661 -49.01 -15.87 37.35
C PHE A 661 -47.52 -16.10 37.60
N ASN A 662 -47.20 -17.12 38.37
CA ASN A 662 -45.85 -17.50 38.76
C ASN A 662 -45.62 -18.99 38.48
N LEU A 663 -44.55 -19.33 37.77
CA LEU A 663 -44.15 -20.69 37.41
C LEU A 663 -42.74 -20.98 37.97
N TYR A 664 -42.61 -22.11 38.64
CA TYR A 664 -41.34 -22.63 39.14
C TYR A 664 -41.18 -24.06 38.65
N ILE A 665 -40.05 -24.38 38.02
CA ILE A 665 -39.69 -25.74 37.59
C ILE A 665 -38.25 -26.01 38.02
N ASP A 666 -38.00 -27.19 38.58
CA ASP A 666 -36.69 -27.71 38.93
C ASP A 666 -36.63 -29.21 38.58
N GLY A 667 -35.55 -29.67 37.97
CA GLY A 667 -35.42 -31.04 37.52
C GLY A 667 -34.02 -31.38 37.04
N ASN A 668 -33.84 -32.62 36.58
CA ASN A 668 -32.57 -33.07 36.01
C ASN A 668 -32.52 -32.82 34.50
N SER A 669 -33.66 -32.77 33.82
CA SER A 669 -33.78 -32.55 32.38
C SER A 669 -35.20 -32.11 31.99
N THR A 670 -35.43 -31.87 30.69
CA THR A 670 -36.74 -31.58 30.10
C THR A 670 -37.75 -32.73 30.21
N ASP A 671 -37.28 -33.96 30.47
CA ASP A 671 -38.12 -35.15 30.68
C ASP A 671 -38.37 -35.49 32.15
N PHE A 672 -37.55 -34.96 33.05
CA PHE A 672 -37.59 -35.29 34.48
C PHE A 672 -37.53 -34.01 35.31
N PHE A 673 -38.70 -33.47 35.65
CA PHE A 673 -38.81 -32.25 36.44
C PHE A 673 -40.02 -32.26 37.37
N LYS A 674 -39.99 -31.37 38.35
CA LYS A 674 -41.13 -31.01 39.20
C LYS A 674 -41.33 -29.50 39.13
N GLY A 675 -42.56 -29.05 39.35
CA GLY A 675 -42.85 -27.64 39.32
C GLY A 675 -44.09 -27.25 40.10
N LYS A 676 -44.25 -25.94 40.24
CA LYS A 676 -45.40 -25.28 40.84
C LYS A 676 -45.85 -24.15 39.93
N PHE A 677 -47.15 -24.05 39.71
CA PHE A 677 -47.79 -22.94 39.03
C PHE A 677 -48.77 -22.28 39.99
N LEU A 678 -48.53 -21.01 40.33
CA LEU A 678 -49.30 -20.21 41.27
C LEU A 678 -49.92 -19.05 40.51
N PHE A 679 -51.20 -18.78 40.75
CA PHE A 679 -51.87 -17.67 40.09
C PHE A 679 -53.00 -17.11 40.93
N LYS A 680 -53.25 -15.81 40.81
CA LYS A 680 -54.22 -15.09 41.64
C LYS A 680 -54.93 -14.01 40.83
N ASP A 681 -56.07 -13.58 41.36
CA ASP A 681 -56.88 -12.46 40.84
C ASP A 681 -57.20 -12.60 39.33
N THR A 682 -57.55 -13.82 38.89
CA THR A 682 -57.81 -14.14 37.47
C THR A 682 -59.17 -14.78 37.26
N TYR A 683 -59.61 -14.81 36.00
CA TYR A 683 -60.73 -15.61 35.55
C TYR A 683 -60.28 -16.67 34.56
N LEU A 684 -60.60 -17.94 34.83
CA LEU A 684 -60.36 -19.05 33.90
C LEU A 684 -61.52 -19.13 32.89
N LYS A 685 -61.20 -19.01 31.59
CA LYS A 685 -62.16 -18.96 30.48
C LYS A 685 -61.76 -19.90 29.35
N ASP A 686 -62.73 -20.23 28.49
CA ASP A 686 -62.53 -20.80 27.15
C ASP A 686 -61.67 -22.08 27.01
N LEU A 687 -61.37 -22.77 28.12
CA LEU A 687 -60.79 -24.11 28.10
C LEU A 687 -61.87 -25.19 27.96
N LYS A 688 -61.59 -26.24 27.18
CA LYS A 688 -62.48 -27.40 27.05
C LYS A 688 -62.81 -28.06 28.38
N PHE A 689 -61.83 -28.10 29.28
CA PHE A 689 -62.02 -28.51 30.68
C PHE A 689 -63.10 -27.67 31.38
N HIS A 690 -63.02 -26.34 31.28
CA HIS A 690 -63.96 -25.43 31.91
C HIS A 690 -65.38 -25.59 31.32
N GLN A 691 -65.51 -25.63 30.00
CA GLN A 691 -66.79 -25.79 29.30
C GLN A 691 -67.47 -27.12 29.66
N GLN A 692 -66.73 -28.23 29.67
CA GLN A 692 -67.28 -29.55 29.99
C GLN A 692 -67.59 -29.70 31.48
N LEU A 693 -66.80 -29.10 32.37
CA LEU A 693 -67.09 -29.07 33.80
C LEU A 693 -68.38 -28.30 34.09
N LEU A 694 -68.57 -27.15 33.42
CA LEU A 694 -69.81 -26.37 33.50
C LEU A 694 -71.00 -27.18 33.00
N SER A 695 -70.90 -27.79 31.82
CA SER A 695 -71.96 -28.64 31.27
C SER A 695 -72.31 -29.78 32.22
N PHE A 696 -71.32 -30.41 32.85
CA PHE A 696 -71.55 -31.47 33.82
C PHE A 696 -72.28 -30.97 35.06
N ILE A 697 -71.86 -29.84 35.65
CA ILE A 697 -72.53 -29.20 36.78
C ILE A 697 -73.99 -28.88 36.45
N ASP A 698 -74.27 -28.37 35.24
CA ASP A 698 -75.63 -28.02 34.80
C ASP A 698 -76.54 -29.24 34.62
N THR A 699 -75.99 -30.41 34.28
CA THR A 699 -76.76 -31.65 34.11
C THR A 699 -77.13 -32.36 35.43
N ILE A 700 -76.50 -31.98 36.55
CA ILE A 700 -76.68 -32.65 37.84
C ILE A 700 -77.25 -31.64 38.85
N PRO A 701 -78.55 -31.74 39.22
CA PRO A 701 -79.20 -30.76 40.10
C PRO A 701 -78.51 -30.53 41.44
N SER A 702 -77.91 -31.58 42.02
CA SER A 702 -77.18 -31.49 43.29
C SER A 702 -75.87 -30.69 43.20
N LEU A 703 -75.34 -30.46 41.98
CA LEU A 703 -74.11 -29.72 41.75
C LEU A 703 -74.37 -28.23 41.43
N LEU A 704 -75.61 -27.82 41.19
CA LEU A 704 -75.95 -26.42 40.89
C LEU A 704 -75.53 -25.44 42.00
N LEU A 705 -75.43 -25.91 43.24
CA LEU A 705 -74.97 -25.11 44.40
C LEU A 705 -73.52 -24.62 44.28
N PHE A 706 -72.69 -25.23 43.42
CA PHE A 706 -71.30 -24.85 43.22
C PHE A 706 -71.12 -23.72 42.18
N LYS A 707 -72.19 -23.34 41.46
CA LYS A 707 -72.18 -22.34 40.39
C LYS A 707 -72.54 -20.95 40.90
N ALA A 708 -71.67 -19.95 40.69
CA ALA A 708 -72.01 -18.54 40.94
C ALA A 708 -72.76 -17.91 39.75
N PRO A 709 -73.52 -16.81 39.96
CA PRO A 709 -74.16 -16.06 38.87
C PRO A 709 -73.15 -15.56 37.83
N THR A 710 -71.93 -15.19 38.25
CA THR A 710 -70.87 -14.63 37.41
C THR A 710 -70.11 -15.68 36.59
N PHE A 711 -70.29 -16.98 36.86
CA PHE A 711 -69.60 -18.07 36.15
C PHE A 711 -69.85 -18.06 34.65
N ASN A 712 -71.07 -17.70 34.23
CA ASN A 712 -71.46 -17.75 32.81
C ASN A 712 -70.97 -16.53 32.00
N GLU A 713 -70.73 -15.37 32.64
CA GLU A 713 -70.34 -14.14 31.95
C GLU A 713 -68.83 -13.91 31.95
N LYS A 714 -68.16 -14.26 33.06
CA LYS A 714 -66.73 -14.01 33.28
C LYS A 714 -65.91 -15.28 33.51
N GLY A 715 -66.46 -16.48 33.39
CA GLY A 715 -65.72 -17.73 33.64
C GLY A 715 -65.52 -18.01 35.13
N PHE A 716 -64.66 -18.98 35.45
CA PHE A 716 -64.39 -19.39 36.85
C PHE A 716 -63.46 -18.38 37.52
N SER A 717 -63.98 -17.60 38.49
CA SER A 717 -63.21 -16.64 39.28
C SER A 717 -62.23 -17.35 40.21
N ILE A 718 -61.00 -16.87 40.26
CA ILE A 718 -59.91 -17.43 41.07
C ILE A 718 -59.27 -16.30 41.86
N GLU A 719 -59.50 -16.30 43.17
CA GLU A 719 -58.79 -15.43 44.10
C GLU A 719 -57.33 -15.86 44.20
N ASN A 720 -57.10 -17.15 44.50
CA ASN A 720 -55.76 -17.74 44.59
C ASN A 720 -55.80 -19.19 44.14
N ALA A 721 -54.80 -19.62 43.38
CA ALA A 721 -54.68 -20.97 42.89
C ALA A 721 -53.23 -21.44 42.94
N GLY A 722 -53.08 -22.75 43.10
CA GLY A 722 -51.79 -23.39 43.08
C GLY A 722 -51.88 -24.81 42.54
N VAL A 723 -50.95 -25.15 41.66
CA VAL A 723 -50.80 -26.47 41.03
C VAL A 723 -49.38 -26.95 41.24
N SER A 724 -49.21 -28.09 41.91
CA SER A 724 -47.95 -28.84 41.95
C SER A 724 -47.99 -29.94 40.91
N PHE A 725 -46.94 -30.06 40.11
CA PHE A 725 -46.85 -31.05 39.05
C PHE A 725 -45.46 -31.68 38.96
N SER A 726 -45.39 -32.85 38.33
CA SER A 726 -44.15 -33.53 37.99
C SER A 726 -44.24 -34.20 36.62
N ARG A 727 -43.11 -34.25 35.92
CA ARG A 727 -42.98 -34.94 34.64
C ARG A 727 -41.95 -36.07 34.76
N LYS A 728 -42.32 -37.23 34.22
CA LYS A 728 -41.44 -38.39 34.01
C LYS A 728 -41.67 -38.91 32.59
N LYS A 729 -40.84 -38.48 31.64
CA LYS A 729 -41.00 -38.74 30.20
C LYS A 729 -42.39 -38.30 29.71
N ASP A 730 -43.21 -39.24 29.24
CA ASP A 730 -44.55 -38.98 28.71
C ASP A 730 -45.63 -38.86 29.80
N LEU A 731 -45.30 -39.18 31.06
CA LEU A 731 -46.24 -39.06 32.17
C LEU A 731 -46.10 -37.69 32.83
N PHE A 732 -47.15 -36.88 32.77
CA PHE A 732 -47.27 -35.61 33.48
C PHE A 732 -48.30 -35.78 34.61
N GLU A 733 -47.84 -35.72 35.85
CA GLU A 733 -48.67 -35.86 37.06
C GLU A 733 -48.93 -34.47 37.65
N ILE A 734 -50.19 -34.09 37.81
CA ILE A 734 -50.62 -33.02 38.70
C ILE A 734 -50.76 -33.65 40.09
N ASP A 735 -49.71 -33.51 40.90
CA ASP A 735 -49.61 -34.11 42.24
C ASP A 735 -50.66 -33.54 43.20
N ALA A 736 -50.95 -32.24 43.06
CA ALA A 736 -51.99 -31.55 43.79
C ALA A 736 -52.39 -30.26 43.07
N LEU A 737 -53.68 -30.01 42.91
CA LEU A 737 -54.24 -28.72 42.50
C LEU A 737 -55.16 -28.18 43.58
N ASN A 738 -55.15 -26.86 43.77
CA ASN A 738 -56.05 -26.14 44.66
C ASN A 738 -56.41 -24.80 44.02
N PHE A 739 -57.67 -24.65 43.61
CA PHE A 739 -58.23 -23.41 43.09
C PHE A 739 -59.21 -22.85 44.10
N ASN A 740 -58.88 -21.71 44.70
CA ASN A 740 -59.77 -20.96 45.58
C ASN A 740 -60.54 -19.93 44.76
N GLY A 741 -61.80 -20.25 44.45
CA GLY A 741 -62.72 -19.36 43.74
C GLY A 741 -63.88 -18.87 44.59
N ASP A 742 -64.52 -17.77 44.17
CA ASP A 742 -65.55 -17.06 44.94
C ASP A 742 -66.76 -17.96 45.30
N SER A 743 -67.15 -18.90 44.43
CA SER A 743 -68.30 -19.79 44.63
C SER A 743 -67.95 -21.20 45.09
N ALA A 744 -66.81 -21.72 44.65
CA ALA A 744 -66.37 -23.07 44.91
C ALA A 744 -64.84 -23.16 44.94
N ASP A 745 -64.33 -24.01 45.82
CA ASP A 745 -62.97 -24.53 45.75
C ASP A 745 -62.91 -25.75 44.84
N ILE A 746 -61.82 -25.90 44.09
CA ILE A 746 -61.50 -27.13 43.35
C ILE A 746 -60.19 -27.67 43.88
N LEU A 747 -60.22 -28.88 44.42
CA LEU A 747 -59.04 -29.63 44.85
C LEU A 747 -58.91 -30.88 44.00
N GLY A 748 -57.69 -31.40 43.81
CA GLY A 748 -57.57 -32.67 43.09
C GLY A 748 -56.16 -33.06 42.69
N GLN A 749 -56.11 -34.13 41.92
CA GLN A 749 -54.90 -34.67 41.29
C GLN A 749 -55.27 -35.25 39.93
N ALA A 750 -54.33 -35.23 38.99
CA ALA A 750 -54.56 -35.79 37.67
C ALA A 750 -53.27 -36.37 37.08
N LYS A 751 -53.43 -37.33 36.18
CA LYS A 751 -52.34 -37.88 35.37
C LYS A 751 -52.69 -37.66 33.91
N VAL A 752 -51.73 -37.14 33.17
CA VAL A 752 -51.84 -36.89 31.74
C VAL A 752 -50.75 -37.69 31.05
N ASN A 753 -51.14 -38.52 30.09
CA ASN A 753 -50.19 -39.13 29.16
C ASN A 753 -49.99 -38.15 27.99
N LEU A 754 -48.83 -37.50 27.92
CA LEU A 754 -48.50 -36.48 26.92
C LEU A 754 -48.48 -37.04 25.49
N ARG A 755 -48.28 -38.36 25.32
CA ARG A 755 -48.28 -39.02 24.01
C ARG A 755 -49.69 -39.29 23.50
N SER A 756 -50.58 -39.80 24.35
CA SER A 756 -51.96 -40.15 23.96
C SER A 756 -52.97 -39.04 24.23
N GLY A 757 -52.60 -38.00 24.97
CA GLY A 757 -53.50 -36.94 25.45
C GLY A 757 -54.53 -37.43 26.47
N GLN A 758 -54.45 -38.68 26.92
CA GLN A 758 -55.39 -39.24 27.90
C GLN A 758 -55.20 -38.58 29.26
N VAL A 759 -56.31 -38.23 29.89
CA VAL A 759 -56.35 -37.68 31.25
C VAL A 759 -57.13 -38.61 32.16
N ASP A 760 -56.59 -38.88 33.35
CA ASP A 760 -57.29 -39.56 34.45
C ASP A 760 -57.06 -38.74 35.71
N GLY A 761 -58.13 -38.23 36.29
CA GLY A 761 -58.05 -37.33 37.42
C GLY A 761 -59.18 -37.53 38.40
N LEU A 762 -58.93 -37.08 39.62
CA LEU A 762 -59.91 -37.11 40.70
C LEU A 762 -59.94 -35.73 41.34
N LEU A 763 -61.09 -35.10 41.23
CA LEU A 763 -61.36 -33.73 41.69
C LEU A 763 -62.36 -33.76 42.84
N GLU A 764 -62.24 -32.81 43.75
CA GLU A 764 -63.18 -32.54 44.82
C GLU A 764 -63.62 -31.07 44.70
N LEU A 765 -64.89 -30.83 44.44
CA LEU A 765 -65.45 -29.47 44.55
C LEU A 765 -65.90 -29.26 45.98
N ARG A 766 -65.59 -28.10 46.59
CA ARG A 766 -66.10 -27.68 47.90
C ARG A 766 -66.81 -26.34 47.78
N THR A 767 -67.92 -26.16 48.48
CA THR A 767 -68.65 -24.88 48.52
C THR A 767 -69.21 -24.61 49.93
N LEU A 768 -69.69 -23.37 50.14
CA LEU A 768 -70.10 -22.66 51.38
C LEU A 768 -69.04 -21.76 52.03
N LYS A 769 -68.49 -20.79 51.27
CA LYS A 769 -67.57 -19.76 51.81
C LYS A 769 -68.24 -18.55 52.50
N SER A 770 -69.56 -18.41 52.39
CA SER A 770 -70.24 -17.18 52.84
C SER A 770 -71.68 -17.38 53.39
N ALA A 771 -72.11 -18.60 53.68
CA ALA A 771 -73.46 -18.85 54.22
C ALA A 771 -73.54 -19.02 55.76
N SER A 772 -72.51 -18.65 56.52
CA SER A 772 -72.54 -18.77 57.99
C SER A 772 -73.56 -17.84 58.67
N SER A 773 -74.01 -16.75 58.04
CA SER A 773 -75.00 -15.82 58.63
C SER A 773 -76.47 -16.19 58.31
N VAL A 774 -76.73 -16.95 57.25
CA VAL A 774 -78.11 -17.25 56.80
C VAL A 774 -78.58 -18.65 57.25
N ILE A 775 -77.66 -19.62 57.37
CA ILE A 775 -78.00 -21.01 57.70
C ILE A 775 -78.24 -21.22 59.21
N SER A 776 -77.83 -20.28 60.07
CA SER A 776 -78.06 -20.37 61.53
C SER A 776 -79.52 -20.21 61.96
N LYS A 777 -80.48 -20.02 61.04
CA LYS A 777 -81.90 -19.79 61.34
C LYS A 777 -82.87 -20.90 60.90
N VAL A 778 -82.40 -21.99 60.30
CA VAL A 778 -83.26 -23.11 59.84
C VAL A 778 -82.91 -24.41 60.60
N PRO A 779 -83.76 -24.90 61.53
CA PRO A 779 -83.41 -26.00 62.45
C PRO A 779 -83.23 -27.39 61.81
N ILE A 780 -83.78 -27.63 60.60
CA ILE A 780 -84.02 -28.99 60.11
C ILE A 780 -82.86 -29.56 59.26
N ILE A 781 -81.87 -28.76 58.85
CA ILE A 781 -80.78 -29.19 57.95
C ILE A 781 -79.40 -29.05 58.61
N ASN A 782 -79.31 -29.29 59.92
CA ASN A 782 -78.07 -29.02 60.67
C ASN A 782 -77.23 -30.28 61.02
N GLN A 783 -77.72 -31.49 60.73
CA GLN A 783 -76.99 -32.72 61.10
C GLN A 783 -76.98 -33.86 60.06
N ILE A 784 -77.78 -33.81 58.99
CA ILE A 784 -77.88 -34.94 58.04
C ILE A 784 -77.06 -34.71 56.75
N ILE A 785 -76.68 -33.47 56.42
CA ILE A 785 -76.06 -33.13 55.13
C ILE A 785 -74.71 -32.41 55.26
N LEU A 786 -74.39 -31.81 56.42
CA LEU A 786 -73.18 -31.02 56.61
C LEU A 786 -72.25 -31.73 57.61
N GLY A 787 -71.08 -32.15 57.14
CA GLY A 787 -70.03 -32.73 57.99
C GLY A 787 -69.44 -31.73 59.00
N LYS A 788 -68.43 -32.16 59.76
CA LYS A 788 -67.80 -31.38 60.85
C LYS A 788 -67.37 -29.95 60.46
N ASP A 789 -67.07 -29.71 59.18
CA ASP A 789 -66.53 -28.44 58.68
C ASP A 789 -67.58 -27.50 58.06
N ARG A 790 -68.88 -27.84 58.10
CA ARG A 790 -69.98 -27.05 57.49
C ARG A 790 -69.79 -26.73 55.99
N GLN A 791 -69.07 -27.57 55.27
CA GLN A 791 -68.83 -27.46 53.84
C GLN A 791 -69.55 -28.58 53.09
N ILE A 792 -70.07 -28.28 51.90
CA ILE A 792 -70.59 -29.29 50.97
C ILE A 792 -69.43 -29.65 50.04
N SER A 793 -69.07 -30.93 49.97
CA SER A 793 -68.08 -31.43 49.03
C SER A 793 -68.60 -32.57 48.16
N THR A 794 -68.12 -32.65 46.93
CA THR A 794 -68.47 -33.70 45.97
C THR A 794 -67.24 -34.15 45.19
N GLN A 795 -67.10 -35.46 44.98
CA GLN A 795 -66.01 -36.03 44.19
C GLN A 795 -66.42 -36.23 42.74
N ILE A 796 -65.54 -35.82 41.84
CA ILE A 796 -65.73 -35.91 40.38
C ILE A 796 -64.53 -36.62 39.79
N LYS A 797 -64.79 -37.70 39.05
CA LYS A 797 -63.78 -38.36 38.23
C LYS A 797 -63.65 -37.65 36.89
N LEU A 798 -62.43 -37.28 36.53
CA LEU A 798 -62.03 -36.74 35.23
C LEU A 798 -61.45 -37.87 34.38
N GLY A 799 -61.95 -38.04 33.16
CA GLY A 799 -61.45 -39.00 32.19
C GLY A 799 -61.42 -38.40 30.78
N GLY A 800 -61.24 -39.25 29.77
CA GLY A 800 -61.24 -38.84 28.36
C GLY A 800 -59.88 -38.33 27.90
N THR A 801 -59.87 -37.27 27.11
CA THR A 801 -58.65 -36.64 26.58
C THR A 801 -58.60 -35.16 26.94
N LEU A 802 -57.43 -34.52 26.80
CA LEU A 802 -57.27 -33.07 27.02
C LEU A 802 -58.23 -32.22 26.18
N ASP A 803 -58.51 -32.64 24.93
CA ASP A 803 -59.41 -31.92 24.02
C ASP A 803 -60.90 -32.20 24.28
N ASN A 804 -61.21 -33.39 24.80
CA ASN A 804 -62.57 -33.82 25.13
C ASN A 804 -62.61 -34.47 26.52
N PRO A 805 -62.53 -33.68 27.60
CA PRO A 805 -62.57 -34.19 28.96
C PRO A 805 -63.97 -34.65 29.35
N GLU A 806 -64.06 -35.81 29.99
CA GLU A 806 -65.31 -36.38 30.51
C GLU A 806 -65.36 -36.31 32.03
N PHE A 807 -66.49 -35.88 32.58
CA PHE A 807 -66.72 -35.82 34.02
C PHE A 807 -67.80 -36.81 34.45
N LYS A 808 -67.54 -37.57 35.52
CA LYS A 808 -68.48 -38.55 36.08
C LYS A 808 -68.54 -38.41 37.61
N THR A 809 -69.74 -38.48 38.17
CA THR A 809 -69.92 -38.49 39.64
C THR A 809 -69.44 -39.82 40.23
N GLN A 810 -68.77 -39.75 41.38
CA GLN A 810 -68.45 -40.94 42.16
C GLN A 810 -69.24 -40.90 43.49
N LEU A 811 -70.17 -41.84 43.68
CA LEU A 811 -70.96 -41.96 44.92
C LEU A 811 -70.18 -42.77 45.98
N ILE A 812 -69.61 -42.05 46.97
CA ILE A 812 -69.11 -42.36 48.35
C ILE A 812 -68.71 -43.84 48.64
N ALA A 813 -67.46 -44.17 49.04
CA ALA A 813 -67.03 -44.09 50.45
C ALA A 813 -65.51 -44.06 50.73
N GLN A 814 -64.67 -43.54 49.82
CA GLN A 814 -63.29 -43.25 50.19
C GLN A 814 -63.02 -41.75 50.04
N SER A 815 -62.86 -41.06 51.19
CA SER A 815 -62.36 -39.70 51.21
C SER A 815 -61.05 -39.67 50.43
N LEU A 816 -60.90 -38.68 49.56
CA LEU A 816 -59.64 -38.44 48.87
C LEU A 816 -58.58 -38.24 49.96
N GLN A 817 -57.64 -39.17 50.14
CA GLN A 817 -56.44 -38.91 50.94
C GLN A 817 -55.53 -38.01 50.10
N LEU A 818 -56.00 -36.77 49.88
CA LEU A 818 -55.16 -35.73 49.34
C LEU A 818 -54.01 -35.53 50.33
N PRO A 819 -52.76 -35.48 49.86
CA PRO A 819 -51.64 -35.17 50.72
C PRO A 819 -51.77 -33.72 51.19
N TYR A 820 -52.46 -33.49 52.30
CA TYR A 820 -52.74 -32.18 52.89
C TYR A 820 -51.46 -31.35 53.07
N HIS A 821 -50.37 -32.02 53.42
CA HIS A 821 -49.04 -31.41 53.48
C HIS A 821 -48.58 -30.86 52.12
N LEU A 822 -48.83 -31.54 50.99
CA LEU A 822 -48.51 -30.99 49.67
C LEU A 822 -49.34 -29.76 49.35
N ILE A 823 -50.66 -29.77 49.59
CA ILE A 823 -51.55 -28.62 49.33
C ILE A 823 -51.12 -27.39 50.13
N LYS A 824 -50.81 -27.58 51.43
CA LYS A 824 -50.25 -26.51 52.28
C LYS A 824 -48.93 -26.00 51.71
N ASN A 825 -48.05 -26.92 51.31
CA ASN A 825 -46.74 -26.59 50.77
C ASN A 825 -46.79 -25.98 49.36
N ILE A 826 -47.90 -26.03 48.61
CA ILE A 826 -48.00 -25.39 47.28
C ILE A 826 -47.71 -23.89 47.41
N PHE A 827 -48.34 -23.23 48.39
CA PHE A 827 -48.23 -21.78 48.63
C PHE A 827 -47.02 -21.39 49.47
N GLU A 828 -46.32 -22.35 50.10
CA GLU A 828 -45.06 -22.11 50.79
C GLU A 828 -43.90 -22.07 49.76
N LEU A 829 -43.12 -20.99 49.78
CA LEU A 829 -41.89 -20.84 49.00
C LEU A 829 -40.90 -21.96 49.40
N PRO A 830 -40.44 -22.80 48.45
CA PRO A 830 -39.44 -23.82 48.77
C PRO A 830 -38.17 -23.21 49.40
N ALA A 831 -37.75 -23.74 50.55
CA ALA A 831 -36.58 -23.26 51.29
C ALA A 831 -35.26 -23.31 50.48
N ASN A 832 -35.20 -24.18 49.46
CA ASN A 832 -34.05 -24.31 48.54
C ASN A 832 -34.05 -23.26 47.42
N LEU A 833 -35.06 -22.38 47.34
CA LEU A 833 -35.15 -21.32 46.32
C LEU A 833 -34.70 -19.93 46.82
N VAL A 834 -34.36 -19.80 48.10
CA VAL A 834 -33.95 -18.54 48.80
C VAL A 834 -32.44 -18.49 49.06
N LYS A 835 -31.65 -19.46 48.59
CA LYS A 835 -30.18 -19.43 48.67
C LYS A 835 -29.54 -19.13 47.33
#